data_AF-A0A496AAI5-F1
#
_entry.id   AF-A0A496AAI5-F1
#
_cell.length_a   1.000
_cell.length_b   1.000
_cell.length_c   1.000
_cell.angle_alpha   90.00
_cell.angle_beta   90.00
_cell.angle_gamma   90.00
#
_symmetry.space_group_name_H-M   'P 1'
#
loop_
_entity.id
_entity.type
_entity.pdbx_description
1 polymer ?
#
loop_
_entity_poly.entity_id
_entity_poly.type
_entity_poly.pdbx_seq_one_letter_code
_entity_poly.pdbx_strand_id
1 'polypeptide(L)'
;MENRPVSLKIKNMKLFLLITIVFLITYLPFARAVPPDPELQSAIQTARKFTNLKSQYTQNEITECVTDSFVTLAKNWHNLPAIYRQELKPIFLRPGLPGSFFGDIELPEKFTTPHFRLHYTRVGPHAPPLEDFHPRNGVPDYIDLCADAMERAYHVQIDLMGFKVPYIDFWAAQNGGDHKYDVYLFTFPALGIATGDWFEGRVLSTALTIAPYFMINSRIYDYVGKAEGIRYLQTTCTHEFQHGVQFGYNAYMPTWFMEASATWIELMTYDGGRIDDGDTLPDPDEPNETDSYNYYIHQLRRWFLIPDISLESRIGDHEYGSVIWALYMAERFGYDIIRQFYGDSTDGSYREMGNFYDVFTNHGTTLAEAFKTFTVWNYFTHSRANTATDMPGYKFAHRFPPIAIHPNDVHASYPIRADFDSESMPEHFASRYIVFRPTSVMPEFAIKIDGADLAPIDMSGLTHSDRTRIQRELDRHTFTGLRGWAAKFIVKKRNGTTEIKEAFTYQRSQEAQMTFKDFGGDIQEIVLVLINMHPDVEQVIIPGGTFGGAVSYTAGAPPTGTLSNAQVTQGSSGPIVTWNVDNPTDIRKIAIVRKRYEQLSETDVPQPFQNANEVLAAADRDNNGIPEDDIAIIERVDITQTRFEDSTVFQDINVDSIFFDPENIHYYYAVVPVNAMGVMGTPSIAPDGIVPGFDTTSGAPAFFIHTQPHGTGEWQVEVQSTQPLQGAPHLIVEDPNRDSYTIFLTQETETKWIGTLRTNGFPPTGIYLYKIRGQTPTGVAGTRIWQGQTFNYIASSANRNVTVTPNPLYAGQGKHLTFYPKGLTVEIYDAFGNLIKVLNNASEWDCTNARGEMVCTGLYFFRATDGNGFQSTGKFCVVK
;
A
#
# COMPACT_ATOMS: atom_id res chain seq x y z
N MET A 1 43.02 -24.51 -71.72
CA MET A 1 41.93 -23.53 -71.48
C MET A 1 41.27 -23.98 -70.20
N GLU A 2 41.24 -23.30 -69.06
CA GLU A 2 41.48 -21.90 -68.68
C GLU A 2 41.99 -21.86 -67.24
N ASN A 3 42.75 -20.80 -66.91
CA ASN A 3 43.15 -20.44 -65.56
C ASN A 3 41.95 -19.99 -64.71
N ARG A 4 41.88 -20.42 -63.44
CA ARG A 4 41.07 -19.75 -62.39
C ARG A 4 41.97 -19.34 -61.22
N PRO A 5 41.92 -18.09 -60.75
CA PRO A 5 42.49 -17.72 -59.46
C PRO A 5 41.40 -17.69 -58.37
N VAL A 6 41.62 -18.46 -57.30
CA VAL A 6 40.90 -18.38 -56.03
C VAL A 6 41.71 -17.50 -55.08
N SER A 7 41.52 -16.17 -55.10
CA SER A 7 42.18 -15.29 -54.11
C SER A 7 41.64 -13.84 -54.13
N LEU A 8 40.32 -13.61 -53.99
CA LEU A 8 39.84 -12.24 -53.68
C LEU A 8 38.55 -12.14 -52.84
N LYS A 9 37.81 -13.24 -52.59
CA LYS A 9 36.50 -13.15 -51.88
C LYS A 9 36.54 -13.39 -50.36
N ILE A 10 37.63 -13.90 -49.78
CA ILE A 10 37.66 -14.26 -48.35
C ILE A 10 38.04 -13.09 -47.43
N LYS A 11 38.79 -12.08 -47.92
CA LYS A 11 39.15 -10.89 -47.12
C LYS A 11 37.97 -9.92 -46.91
N ASN A 12 37.12 -9.75 -47.91
CA ASN A 12 35.95 -8.85 -47.80
C ASN A 12 34.85 -9.42 -46.91
N MET A 13 34.73 -10.74 -46.81
CA MET A 13 33.68 -11.37 -45.99
C MET A 13 33.96 -11.26 -44.49
N LYS A 14 35.24 -11.26 -44.06
CA LYS A 14 35.60 -11.04 -42.64
C LYS A 14 35.50 -9.58 -42.22
N LEU A 15 35.81 -8.62 -43.11
CA LEU A 15 35.69 -7.19 -42.81
C LEU A 15 34.22 -6.75 -42.79
N PHE A 16 33.38 -7.29 -43.69
CA PHE A 16 31.95 -7.02 -43.69
C PHE A 16 31.27 -7.64 -42.47
N LEU A 17 31.59 -8.89 -42.10
CA LEU A 17 31.04 -9.51 -40.89
C LEU A 17 31.44 -8.76 -39.61
N LEU A 18 32.66 -8.22 -39.54
CA LEU A 18 33.11 -7.40 -38.40
C LEU A 18 32.37 -6.05 -38.34
N ILE A 19 32.13 -5.40 -39.48
CA ILE A 19 31.37 -4.14 -39.56
C ILE A 19 29.89 -4.38 -39.24
N THR A 20 29.29 -5.49 -39.68
CA THR A 20 27.89 -5.83 -39.39
C THR A 20 27.69 -6.23 -37.92
N ILE A 21 28.67 -6.90 -37.28
CA ILE A 21 28.63 -7.19 -35.84
C ILE A 21 28.78 -5.91 -35.01
N VAL A 22 29.67 -4.99 -35.41
CA VAL A 22 29.78 -3.67 -34.76
C VAL A 22 28.51 -2.83 -34.96
N PHE A 23 27.89 -2.88 -36.14
CA PHE A 23 26.60 -2.20 -36.39
C PHE A 23 25.43 -2.83 -35.63
N LEU A 24 25.39 -4.16 -35.46
CA LEU A 24 24.38 -4.83 -34.64
C LEU A 24 24.55 -4.56 -33.14
N ILE A 25 25.78 -4.38 -32.66
CA ILE A 25 26.04 -3.97 -31.26
C ILE A 25 25.61 -2.50 -31.03
N THR A 26 25.68 -1.63 -32.05
CA THR A 26 25.19 -0.24 -31.94
C THR A 26 23.68 -0.05 -32.10
N TYR A 27 22.94 -1.09 -32.53
CA TYR A 27 21.49 -1.03 -32.78
C TYR A 27 20.65 -2.00 -31.93
N LEU A 28 21.27 -2.70 -30.97
CA LEU A 28 20.49 -3.13 -29.81
C LEU A 28 19.86 -1.86 -29.23
N PRO A 29 18.54 -1.82 -28.96
CA PRO A 29 18.06 -0.79 -28.08
C PRO A 29 18.94 -0.92 -26.84
N PHE A 30 19.72 0.12 -26.52
CA PHE A 30 20.04 0.34 -25.13
C PHE A 30 18.66 0.31 -24.47
N ALA A 31 18.31 -0.82 -23.86
CA ALA A 31 17.35 -0.82 -22.81
C ALA A 31 17.92 0.25 -21.88
N ARG A 32 17.37 1.47 -21.96
CA ARG A 32 17.61 2.48 -20.95
C ARG A 32 17.13 1.75 -19.72
N ALA A 33 18.08 1.25 -18.93
CA ALA A 33 17.79 0.76 -17.61
C ALA A 33 16.93 1.86 -17.02
N VAL A 34 15.69 1.52 -16.67
CA VAL A 34 14.83 2.45 -15.94
C VAL A 34 15.72 2.95 -14.80
N PRO A 35 15.90 4.28 -14.66
CA PRO A 35 16.73 4.77 -13.58
C PRO A 35 16.25 4.10 -12.29
N PRO A 36 17.16 3.55 -11.46
CA PRO A 36 16.82 3.08 -10.12
C PRO A 36 15.84 4.04 -9.44
N ASP A 37 14.93 3.51 -8.64
CA ASP A 37 14.03 4.37 -7.86
C ASP A 37 14.86 5.38 -7.02
N PRO A 38 14.31 6.56 -6.70
CA PRO A 38 14.96 7.59 -5.89
C PRO A 38 15.78 7.07 -4.70
N GLU A 39 15.28 6.08 -3.94
CA GLU A 39 15.99 5.50 -2.80
C GLU A 39 17.30 4.83 -3.23
N LEU A 40 17.22 3.95 -4.23
CA LEU A 40 18.39 3.25 -4.76
C LEU A 40 19.38 4.22 -5.45
N GLN A 41 18.90 5.31 -6.05
CA GLN A 41 19.78 6.38 -6.55
C GLN A 41 20.53 7.09 -5.44
N SER A 42 19.85 7.44 -4.35
CA SER A 42 20.46 8.06 -3.18
C SER A 42 21.57 7.16 -2.62
N ALA A 43 21.28 5.87 -2.45
CA ALA A 43 22.23 4.89 -1.96
C ALA A 43 23.47 4.75 -2.88
N ILE A 44 23.29 4.74 -4.21
CA ILE A 44 24.42 4.77 -5.17
C ILE A 44 25.26 6.04 -5.01
N GLN A 45 24.63 7.20 -4.85
CA GLN A 45 25.33 8.48 -4.67
C GLN A 45 26.12 8.50 -3.36
N THR A 46 25.54 8.01 -2.27
CA THR A 46 26.22 7.86 -0.97
C THR A 46 27.42 6.94 -1.09
N ALA A 47 27.25 5.75 -1.67
CA ALA A 47 28.34 4.79 -1.87
C ALA A 47 29.50 5.36 -2.70
N ARG A 48 29.20 6.18 -3.71
CA ARG A 48 30.24 6.84 -4.53
C ARG A 48 31.12 7.81 -3.74
N LYS A 49 30.64 8.37 -2.62
CA LYS A 49 31.47 9.22 -1.73
C LYS A 49 32.63 8.45 -1.12
N PHE A 50 32.55 7.12 -1.06
CA PHE A 50 33.59 6.23 -0.51
C PHE A 50 34.63 5.79 -1.54
N THR A 51 34.45 6.11 -2.83
CA THR A 51 35.40 5.74 -3.89
C THR A 51 36.74 6.48 -3.80
N ASN A 52 36.74 7.67 -3.19
CA ASN A 52 37.93 8.52 -3.04
C ASN A 52 37.90 9.19 -1.67
N LEU A 53 38.42 8.49 -0.67
CA LEU A 53 38.47 9.03 0.70
C LEU A 53 39.41 10.24 0.78
N LYS A 54 38.99 11.24 1.54
CA LYS A 54 39.78 12.43 1.84
C LYS A 54 40.55 12.21 3.13
N SER A 55 41.70 12.86 3.24
CA SER A 55 42.45 12.90 4.49
C SER A 55 41.75 13.70 5.59
N GLN A 56 40.82 14.61 5.22
CA GLN A 56 40.03 15.44 6.13
C GLN A 56 38.65 15.74 5.52
N TYR A 57 37.65 15.90 6.38
CA TYR A 57 36.28 16.23 6.05
C TYR A 57 35.81 17.43 6.88
N THR A 58 34.89 18.21 6.36
CA THR A 58 34.19 19.27 7.11
C THR A 58 32.94 18.71 7.78
N GLN A 59 32.42 19.40 8.79
CA GLN A 59 31.20 18.98 9.51
C GLN A 59 30.00 18.74 8.56
N ASN A 60 29.87 19.51 7.48
CA ASN A 60 28.79 19.38 6.50
C ASN A 60 28.98 18.20 5.52
N GLU A 61 30.16 17.57 5.52
CA GLU A 61 30.47 16.41 4.67
C GLU A 61 30.35 15.08 5.42
N ILE A 62 30.13 15.13 6.74
CA ILE A 62 29.96 13.97 7.61
C ILE A 62 28.46 13.67 7.76
N THR A 63 28.08 12.44 7.44
CA THR A 63 26.78 11.88 7.83
C THR A 63 26.90 11.13 9.16
N GLU A 64 25.82 10.97 9.91
CA GLU A 64 25.79 10.18 11.14
C GLU A 64 26.07 8.69 10.85
N CYS A 65 25.12 8.01 10.19
CA CYS A 65 25.23 6.63 9.74
C CYS A 65 25.06 6.55 8.20
N VAL A 66 25.66 5.54 7.56
CA VAL A 66 25.36 5.20 6.14
C VAL A 66 25.07 3.71 5.94
N THR A 67 24.77 3.00 7.03
CA THR A 67 24.43 1.57 7.03
C THR A 67 23.19 1.31 6.17
N ASP A 68 22.16 2.14 6.31
CA ASP A 68 20.96 2.17 5.46
C ASP A 68 21.27 2.05 3.95
N SER A 69 22.24 2.81 3.45
CA SER A 69 22.59 2.94 2.05
C SER A 69 23.31 1.69 1.57
N PHE A 70 24.17 1.10 2.43
CA PHE A 70 24.85 -0.15 2.15
C PHE A 70 23.85 -1.32 2.11
N VAL A 71 22.92 -1.36 3.05
CA VAL A 71 21.83 -2.33 3.09
C VAL A 71 20.91 -2.19 1.87
N THR A 72 20.54 -0.95 1.50
CA THR A 72 19.71 -0.65 0.33
C THR A 72 20.36 -1.16 -0.96
N LEU A 73 21.67 -0.95 -1.12
CA LEU A 73 22.44 -1.50 -2.25
C LEU A 73 22.48 -3.02 -2.24
N ALA A 74 22.68 -3.64 -1.07
CA ALA A 74 22.75 -5.10 -0.93
C ALA A 74 21.40 -5.77 -1.26
N LYS A 75 20.29 -5.26 -0.70
CA LYS A 75 18.92 -5.68 -1.00
C LYS A 75 18.63 -5.68 -2.50
N ASN A 76 19.06 -4.63 -3.18
CA ASN A 76 18.80 -4.39 -4.59
C ASN A 76 19.91 -4.90 -5.53
N TRP A 77 20.90 -5.62 -5.01
CA TRP A 77 22.11 -5.94 -5.77
C TRP A 77 21.85 -6.65 -7.10
N HIS A 78 20.92 -7.61 -7.10
CA HIS A 78 20.52 -8.34 -8.31
C HIS A 78 19.76 -7.47 -9.32
N ASN A 79 19.06 -6.44 -8.84
CA ASN A 79 18.29 -5.51 -9.66
C ASN A 79 19.16 -4.39 -10.26
N LEU A 80 20.34 -4.13 -9.70
CA LEU A 80 21.26 -3.11 -10.21
C LEU A 80 21.80 -3.46 -11.62
N PRO A 81 21.89 -2.50 -12.55
CA PRO A 81 22.63 -2.71 -13.80
C PRO A 81 24.07 -3.20 -13.54
N ALA A 82 24.57 -4.09 -14.41
CA ALA A 82 25.87 -4.74 -14.23
C ALA A 82 27.05 -3.76 -14.04
N ILE A 83 26.97 -2.57 -14.63
CA ILE A 83 27.96 -1.50 -14.46
C ILE A 83 28.07 -1.03 -13.01
N TYR A 84 26.94 -0.80 -12.33
CA TYR A 84 26.91 -0.39 -10.93
C TYR A 84 27.39 -1.52 -10.01
N ARG A 85 27.02 -2.78 -10.31
CA ARG A 85 27.54 -3.92 -9.56
C ARG A 85 29.06 -4.04 -9.67
N GLN A 86 29.63 -3.84 -10.85
CA GLN A 86 31.08 -3.90 -11.03
C GLN A 86 31.79 -2.74 -10.35
N GLU A 87 31.20 -1.54 -10.42
CA GLU A 87 31.72 -0.32 -9.78
C GLU A 87 31.71 -0.43 -8.25
N LEU A 88 30.57 -0.82 -7.66
CA LEU A 88 30.32 -0.70 -6.22
C LEU A 88 30.71 -1.94 -5.41
N LYS A 89 30.98 -3.09 -6.04
CA LYS A 89 31.34 -4.34 -5.36
C LYS A 89 32.46 -4.18 -4.30
N PRO A 90 33.53 -3.40 -4.56
CA PRO A 90 34.58 -3.14 -3.56
C PRO A 90 34.12 -2.53 -2.23
N ILE A 91 32.94 -1.90 -2.15
CA ILE A 91 32.47 -1.23 -0.93
C ILE A 91 32.13 -2.21 0.19
N PHE A 92 31.83 -3.46 -0.15
CA PHE A 92 31.47 -4.52 0.81
C PHE A 92 32.68 -5.33 1.28
N LEU A 93 33.89 -4.95 0.90
CA LEU A 93 35.14 -5.60 1.32
C LEU A 93 35.79 -4.82 2.45
N ARG A 94 36.26 -5.55 3.47
CA ARG A 94 36.93 -4.98 4.64
C ARG A 94 38.16 -4.13 4.29
N PRO A 95 38.54 -3.16 5.16
CA PRO A 95 39.80 -2.42 5.04
C PRO A 95 41.04 -3.30 4.94
N GLY A 96 42.01 -2.86 4.15
CA GLY A 96 43.28 -3.56 3.93
C GLY A 96 43.19 -4.78 2.98
N LEU A 97 42.00 -5.11 2.46
CA LEU A 97 41.84 -6.20 1.49
C LEU A 97 42.10 -5.74 0.05
N PRO A 98 42.84 -6.53 -0.76
CA PRO A 98 43.05 -6.22 -2.17
C PRO A 98 41.72 -6.05 -2.92
N GLY A 99 41.55 -4.90 -3.58
CA GLY A 99 40.35 -4.58 -4.35
C GLY A 99 39.18 -4.04 -3.55
N SER A 100 39.33 -3.79 -2.24
CA SER A 100 38.40 -2.97 -1.45
C SER A 100 38.55 -1.49 -1.80
N PHE A 101 37.47 -0.69 -1.66
CA PHE A 101 37.59 0.78 -1.65
C PHE A 101 38.47 1.29 -0.51
N PHE A 102 38.64 0.47 0.51
CA PHE A 102 39.44 0.74 1.70
C PHE A 102 40.78 -0.04 1.67
N GLY A 103 41.15 -0.58 0.51
CA GLY A 103 42.28 -1.50 0.38
C GLY A 103 43.65 -0.87 0.67
N ASP A 104 43.80 0.44 0.41
CA ASP A 104 45.04 1.18 0.66
C ASP A 104 45.18 1.64 2.14
N ILE A 105 44.18 1.37 2.98
CA ILE A 105 44.19 1.75 4.40
C ILE A 105 44.92 0.67 5.20
N GLU A 106 46.08 1.03 5.74
CA GLU A 106 46.86 0.17 6.62
C GLU A 106 46.56 0.46 8.10
N LEU A 107 46.00 -0.53 8.80
CA LEU A 107 45.66 -0.46 10.23
C LEU A 107 46.43 -1.55 11.00
N PRO A 108 47.75 -1.34 11.25
CA PRO A 108 48.62 -2.38 11.80
C PRO A 108 48.44 -2.62 13.31
N GLU A 109 47.90 -1.66 14.04
CA GLU A 109 47.71 -1.75 15.49
C GLU A 109 46.39 -2.46 15.82
N LYS A 110 46.43 -3.27 16.88
CA LYS A 110 45.26 -4.03 17.35
C LYS A 110 45.07 -3.84 18.85
N PHE A 111 43.83 -3.55 19.24
CA PHE A 111 43.40 -3.56 20.63
C PHE A 111 42.23 -4.54 20.78
N THR A 112 42.15 -5.27 21.88
CA THR A 112 41.19 -6.39 22.01
C THR A 112 40.56 -6.38 23.38
N THR A 113 39.24 -6.49 23.38
CA THR A 113 38.37 -6.61 24.55
C THR A 113 37.76 -8.03 24.60
N PRO A 114 36.86 -8.37 25.54
CA PRO A 114 36.18 -9.66 25.53
C PRO A 114 35.47 -9.98 24.20
N HIS A 115 34.72 -9.03 23.64
CA HIS A 115 33.85 -9.25 22.47
C HIS A 115 34.37 -8.62 21.17
N PHE A 116 35.23 -7.60 21.25
CA PHE A 116 35.65 -6.79 20.09
C PHE A 116 37.15 -6.80 19.85
N ARG A 117 37.52 -6.55 18.59
CA ARG A 117 38.89 -6.26 18.16
C ARG A 117 38.91 -4.97 17.35
N LEU A 118 39.62 -3.98 17.86
CA LEU A 118 39.78 -2.67 17.23
C LEU A 118 41.06 -2.67 16.39
N HIS A 119 40.96 -2.24 15.13
CA HIS A 119 42.09 -2.06 14.20
C HIS A 119 42.29 -0.57 13.94
N TYR A 120 43.51 -0.07 14.15
CA TYR A 120 43.82 1.34 13.98
C TYR A 120 45.26 1.57 13.51
N THR A 121 45.62 2.83 13.25
CA THR A 121 47.00 3.25 12.98
C THR A 121 47.40 4.39 13.89
N ARG A 122 48.69 4.51 14.17
CA ARG A 122 49.27 5.61 14.96
C ARG A 122 49.87 6.72 14.08
N VAL A 123 49.82 6.56 12.77
CA VAL A 123 50.45 7.48 11.81
C VAL A 123 49.53 7.81 10.63
N GLY A 124 49.81 8.95 10.00
CA GLY A 124 49.08 9.37 8.80
C GLY A 124 47.66 9.92 9.10
N PRO A 125 46.85 10.13 8.06
CA PRO A 125 45.56 10.82 8.17
C PRO A 125 44.47 10.02 8.88
N HIS A 126 44.64 8.70 9.02
CA HIS A 126 43.69 7.81 9.69
C HIS A 126 44.01 7.60 11.19
N ALA A 127 45.06 8.25 11.72
CA ALA A 127 45.42 8.10 13.12
C ALA A 127 44.45 8.89 14.01
N PRO A 128 43.93 8.29 15.10
CA PRO A 128 43.13 9.02 16.07
C PRO A 128 44.00 10.03 16.84
N PRO A 129 43.39 10.91 17.66
CA PRO A 129 44.12 11.63 18.70
C PRO A 129 44.97 10.66 19.54
N LEU A 130 46.26 10.97 19.70
CA LEU A 130 47.27 10.04 20.24
C LEU A 130 47.50 10.20 21.75
N GLU A 131 46.68 11.01 22.43
CA GLU A 131 46.66 11.09 23.89
C GLU A 131 46.44 9.71 24.53
N ASP A 132 47.15 9.41 25.61
CA ASP A 132 47.15 8.12 26.31
C ASP A 132 47.39 8.40 27.81
N PHE A 133 46.31 8.74 28.50
CA PHE A 133 46.30 9.18 29.90
C PHE A 133 45.33 8.37 30.76
N HIS A 134 44.22 7.88 30.20
CA HIS A 134 43.08 7.32 30.95
C HIS A 134 42.47 6.11 30.22
N PRO A 135 43.00 4.89 30.44
CA PRO A 135 44.19 4.56 31.23
C PRO A 135 45.49 4.76 30.42
N ARG A 136 46.61 5.03 31.12
CA ARG A 136 47.92 5.10 30.47
C ARG A 136 48.46 3.70 30.15
N ASN A 137 47.97 3.06 29.10
CA ASN A 137 48.20 1.64 28.78
C ASN A 137 48.97 1.43 27.47
N GLY A 138 49.38 2.50 26.78
CA GLY A 138 50.00 2.39 25.47
C GLY A 138 48.98 2.23 24.33
N VAL A 139 47.73 2.58 24.56
CA VAL A 139 46.63 2.67 23.59
C VAL A 139 46.11 4.12 23.65
N PRO A 140 45.76 4.75 22.53
CA PRO A 140 45.21 6.10 22.60
C PRO A 140 43.86 6.12 23.33
N ASP A 141 43.61 7.12 24.17
CA ASP A 141 42.36 7.31 24.94
C ASP A 141 41.12 7.23 24.05
N TYR A 142 41.24 7.66 22.78
CA TYR A 142 40.16 7.55 21.79
C TYR A 142 39.79 6.08 21.48
N ILE A 143 40.79 5.21 21.37
CA ILE A 143 40.62 3.78 21.11
C ILE A 143 40.08 3.09 22.36
N ASP A 144 40.58 3.42 23.56
CA ASP A 144 40.03 2.90 24.81
C ASP A 144 38.55 3.27 24.98
N LEU A 145 38.19 4.54 24.73
CA LEU A 145 36.80 4.99 24.81
C LEU A 145 35.89 4.30 23.79
N CYS A 146 36.36 4.10 22.55
CA CYS A 146 35.62 3.36 21.54
C CYS A 146 35.41 1.90 21.98
N ALA A 147 36.43 1.27 22.54
CA ALA A 147 36.37 -0.10 23.03
C ALA A 147 35.36 -0.25 24.19
N ASP A 148 35.42 0.66 25.17
CA ASP A 148 34.49 0.70 26.29
C ASP A 148 33.05 0.94 25.83
N ALA A 149 32.84 1.83 24.85
CA ALA A 149 31.51 2.09 24.29
C ALA A 149 30.92 0.87 23.57
N MET A 150 31.73 0.11 22.81
CA MET A 150 31.28 -1.13 22.16
C MET A 150 30.94 -2.21 23.18
N GLU A 151 31.74 -2.37 24.23
CA GLU A 151 31.44 -3.33 25.31
C GLU A 151 30.19 -2.92 26.11
N ARG A 152 29.98 -1.62 26.36
CA ARG A 152 28.74 -1.13 26.97
C ARG A 152 27.53 -1.40 26.10
N ALA A 153 27.61 -1.15 24.79
CA ALA A 153 26.55 -1.45 23.85
C ALA A 153 26.20 -2.95 23.85
N TYR A 154 27.21 -3.83 23.89
CA TYR A 154 27.00 -5.27 24.05
C TYR A 154 26.27 -5.58 25.35
N HIS A 155 26.75 -5.06 26.48
CA HIS A 155 26.15 -5.34 27.78
C HIS A 155 24.68 -4.90 27.85
N VAL A 156 24.38 -3.66 27.47
CA VAL A 156 23.01 -3.13 27.51
C VAL A 156 22.10 -3.89 26.56
N GLN A 157 22.47 -4.00 25.28
CA GLN A 157 21.58 -4.59 24.27
C GLN A 157 21.43 -6.10 24.46
N ILE A 158 22.51 -6.82 24.77
CA ILE A 158 22.50 -8.28 24.84
C ILE A 158 22.17 -8.77 26.25
N ASP A 159 22.96 -8.38 27.25
CA ASP A 159 22.86 -8.97 28.59
C ASP A 159 21.64 -8.45 29.35
N LEU A 160 21.31 -7.16 29.22
CA LEU A 160 20.21 -6.52 29.95
C LEU A 160 18.89 -6.57 29.17
N MET A 161 18.88 -6.12 27.92
CA MET A 161 17.66 -6.05 27.10
C MET A 161 17.30 -7.36 26.40
N GLY A 162 18.24 -8.32 26.33
CA GLY A 162 17.98 -9.66 25.81
C GLY A 162 17.87 -9.76 24.28
N PHE A 163 18.37 -8.76 23.54
CA PHE A 163 18.44 -8.86 22.07
C PHE A 163 19.30 -10.06 21.64
N LYS A 164 19.00 -10.59 20.46
CA LYS A 164 19.79 -11.68 19.87
C LYS A 164 21.22 -11.21 19.63
N VAL A 165 22.18 -11.99 20.12
CA VAL A 165 23.60 -11.79 19.83
C VAL A 165 23.82 -11.79 18.31
N PRO A 166 24.53 -10.79 17.75
CA PRO A 166 24.93 -10.81 16.34
C PRO A 166 25.68 -12.10 15.98
N TYR A 167 25.75 -12.45 14.70
CA TYR A 167 26.55 -13.60 14.29
C TYR A 167 28.03 -13.21 14.26
N ILE A 168 28.88 -13.99 14.93
CA ILE A 168 30.33 -13.84 14.78
C ILE A 168 30.75 -14.18 13.34
N ASP A 169 31.82 -13.55 12.88
CA ASP A 169 32.36 -13.68 11.53
C ASP A 169 33.34 -14.86 11.38
N PHE A 170 33.28 -15.86 12.26
CA PHE A 170 34.15 -17.05 12.24
C PHE A 170 34.20 -17.77 10.87
N TRP A 171 33.11 -17.71 10.10
CA TRP A 171 33.00 -18.32 8.78
C TRP A 171 33.56 -17.43 7.65
N ALA A 172 33.86 -16.16 7.92
CA ALA A 172 34.47 -15.26 6.96
C ALA A 172 35.94 -15.63 6.76
N ALA A 173 36.34 -15.81 5.50
CA ALA A 173 37.73 -16.16 5.17
C ALA A 173 38.75 -15.08 5.61
N GLN A 174 38.29 -13.86 5.92
CA GLN A 174 39.09 -12.71 6.30
C GLN A 174 38.45 -11.97 7.49
N ASN A 175 38.32 -12.66 8.62
CA ASN A 175 37.67 -12.24 9.87
C ASN A 175 38.56 -11.40 10.82
N GLY A 176 39.43 -10.54 10.28
CA GLY A 176 40.35 -9.70 11.08
C GLY A 176 41.37 -10.45 11.97
N GLY A 177 41.36 -11.79 11.91
CA GLY A 177 42.33 -12.70 12.51
C GLY A 177 41.97 -13.24 13.91
N ASP A 178 40.72 -13.14 14.39
CA ASP A 178 40.20 -13.94 15.53
C ASP A 178 38.67 -14.12 15.45
N HIS A 179 38.01 -14.55 16.54
CA HIS A 179 36.57 -14.81 16.56
C HIS A 179 35.76 -13.66 17.21
N LYS A 180 36.34 -12.46 17.28
CA LYS A 180 35.71 -11.27 17.86
C LYS A 180 35.17 -10.38 16.75
N TYR A 181 34.22 -9.53 17.08
CA TYR A 181 33.73 -8.55 16.11
C TYR A 181 34.82 -7.52 15.80
N ASP A 182 35.09 -7.32 14.52
CA ASP A 182 36.08 -6.35 14.07
C ASP A 182 35.49 -4.93 14.02
N VAL A 183 36.25 -3.99 14.58
CA VAL A 183 35.97 -2.55 14.53
C VAL A 183 37.16 -1.85 13.88
N TYR A 184 36.98 -1.30 12.69
CA TYR A 184 38.03 -0.62 11.94
C TYR A 184 37.93 0.89 12.16
N LEU A 185 39.00 1.52 12.64
CA LEU A 185 39.04 2.96 12.89
C LEU A 185 39.91 3.68 11.87
N PHE A 186 39.27 4.51 11.05
CA PHE A 186 39.92 5.36 10.05
C PHE A 186 39.03 6.55 9.67
N THR A 187 39.55 7.57 8.95
CA THR A 187 38.75 8.72 8.49
C THR A 187 37.93 8.41 7.21
N PHE A 188 36.63 8.73 7.21
CA PHE A 188 35.68 8.56 6.08
C PHE A 188 34.48 9.54 6.22
N PRO A 189 33.58 9.71 5.21
CA PRO A 189 32.54 10.73 5.24
C PRO A 189 31.29 10.36 6.07
N ALA A 190 31.46 9.65 7.19
CA ALA A 190 30.40 9.36 8.15
C ALA A 190 30.99 9.19 9.57
N LEU A 191 30.15 9.09 10.61
CA LEU A 191 30.60 8.77 11.98
C LEU A 191 30.80 7.26 12.16
N GLY A 192 29.85 6.46 11.68
CA GLY A 192 29.84 5.01 11.81
C GLY A 192 29.25 4.29 10.58
N ILE A 193 29.59 3.01 10.45
CA ILE A 193 28.99 2.06 9.50
C ILE A 193 29.03 0.65 10.08
N ALA A 194 27.92 -0.06 10.01
CA ALA A 194 27.82 -1.51 10.16
C ALA A 194 27.56 -2.14 8.78
N THR A 195 28.32 -3.19 8.45
CA THR A 195 28.15 -3.92 7.20
C THR A 195 28.61 -5.35 7.38
N GLY A 196 28.51 -6.18 6.34
CA GLY A 196 28.93 -7.58 6.40
C GLY A 196 29.66 -8.04 5.15
N ASP A 197 30.48 -9.09 5.32
CA ASP A 197 31.06 -9.77 4.17
C ASP A 197 29.94 -10.33 3.28
N TRP A 198 30.18 -10.38 1.97
CA TRP A 198 29.24 -10.97 0.99
C TRP A 198 27.90 -10.24 0.79
N PHE A 199 27.78 -9.00 1.28
CA PHE A 199 26.67 -8.07 0.99
C PHE A 199 26.43 -7.80 -0.51
N GLU A 200 27.30 -8.27 -1.41
CA GLU A 200 27.11 -8.28 -2.87
C GLU A 200 26.15 -9.37 -3.39
N GLY A 201 25.04 -9.62 -2.68
CA GLY A 201 24.00 -10.57 -3.11
C GLY A 201 24.37 -12.05 -3.06
N ARG A 202 25.46 -12.43 -2.38
CA ARG A 202 25.81 -13.85 -2.14
C ARG A 202 25.21 -14.43 -0.87
N VAL A 203 24.46 -13.61 -0.13
CA VAL A 203 23.58 -14.06 0.95
C VAL A 203 22.47 -14.88 0.30
N LEU A 204 22.39 -16.17 0.62
CA LEU A 204 21.32 -17.05 0.15
C LEU A 204 19.98 -16.45 0.58
N SER A 205 18.98 -16.42 -0.31
CA SER A 205 17.66 -15.81 -0.05
C SER A 205 16.85 -16.47 1.08
N THR A 206 17.40 -17.51 1.72
CA THR A 206 16.82 -18.26 2.85
C THR A 206 17.66 -18.12 4.12
N ALA A 207 18.55 -17.13 4.18
CA ALA A 207 19.30 -16.77 5.38
C ALA A 207 19.52 -15.25 5.35
N LEU A 208 18.49 -14.49 5.70
CA LEU A 208 18.53 -13.02 5.79
C LEU A 208 19.46 -12.48 6.90
N THR A 209 20.30 -13.31 7.51
CA THR A 209 21.17 -12.94 8.63
C THR A 209 22.61 -12.80 8.19
N ILE A 210 23.32 -11.79 8.71
CA ILE A 210 24.69 -11.49 8.28
C ILE A 210 25.57 -11.24 9.50
N ALA A 211 26.82 -11.74 9.46
CA ALA A 211 27.83 -11.44 10.46
C ALA A 211 28.37 -10.01 10.23
N PRO A 212 28.22 -9.09 11.19
CA PRO A 212 28.65 -7.72 11.02
C PRO A 212 30.15 -7.55 11.27
N TYR A 213 30.71 -6.51 10.64
CA TYR A 213 31.86 -5.77 11.14
C TYR A 213 31.53 -4.27 11.13
N PHE A 214 32.29 -3.51 11.91
CA PHE A 214 32.01 -2.10 12.16
C PHE A 214 33.15 -1.22 11.65
N MET A 215 32.82 -0.02 11.19
CA MET A 215 33.77 1.04 10.85
C MET A 215 33.39 2.27 11.64
N ILE A 216 34.34 2.84 12.39
CA ILE A 216 34.13 4.03 13.22
C ILE A 216 35.11 5.10 12.80
N ASN A 217 34.65 6.33 12.65
CA ASN A 217 35.51 7.42 12.22
C ASN A 217 36.56 7.71 13.30
N SER A 218 37.84 7.67 12.92
CA SER A 218 38.96 7.90 13.85
C SER A 218 39.16 9.39 14.24
N ARG A 219 38.44 10.32 13.61
CA ARG A 219 38.69 11.77 13.69
C ARG A 219 37.47 12.59 14.14
N ILE A 220 36.50 12.00 14.83
CA ILE A 220 35.27 12.68 15.25
C ILE A 220 35.56 14.01 16.01
N TYR A 221 36.61 14.02 16.84
CA TYR A 221 37.00 15.20 17.62
C TYR A 221 37.39 16.41 16.76
N ASP A 222 37.84 16.20 15.52
CA ASP A 222 38.21 17.29 14.61
C ASP A 222 36.98 18.08 14.13
N TYR A 223 35.80 17.44 14.11
CA TYR A 223 34.58 18.04 13.56
C TYR A 223 33.75 18.78 14.60
N VAL A 224 33.70 18.24 15.83
CA VAL A 224 32.81 18.73 16.89
C VAL A 224 33.57 19.15 18.16
N GLY A 225 34.88 18.95 18.21
CA GLY A 225 35.71 19.16 19.41
C GLY A 225 35.67 17.95 20.36
N LYS A 226 36.67 17.83 21.25
CA LYS A 226 36.84 16.64 22.12
C LYS A 226 35.64 16.38 23.05
N ALA A 227 35.12 17.41 23.72
CA ALA A 227 34.05 17.23 24.71
C ALA A 227 32.77 16.68 24.07
N GLU A 228 32.40 17.21 22.92
CA GLU A 228 31.23 16.77 22.16
C GLU A 228 31.51 15.47 21.41
N GLY A 229 32.73 15.31 20.90
CA GLY A 229 33.15 14.13 20.17
C GLY A 229 33.19 12.86 21.01
N ILE A 230 33.39 12.96 22.33
CA ILE A 230 33.22 11.82 23.26
C ILE A 230 31.79 11.29 23.18
N ARG A 231 30.80 12.19 23.16
CA ARG A 231 29.38 11.86 23.17
C ARG A 231 28.97 11.22 21.84
N TYR A 232 29.38 11.81 20.72
CA TYR A 232 29.19 11.22 19.39
C TYR A 232 29.88 9.85 19.24
N LEU A 233 31.11 9.67 19.73
CA LEU A 233 31.80 8.39 19.64
C LEU A 233 31.04 7.30 20.41
N GLN A 234 30.59 7.62 21.63
CA GLN A 234 29.82 6.72 22.47
C GLN A 234 28.50 6.28 21.83
N THR A 235 27.71 7.26 21.36
CA THR A 235 26.40 6.98 20.73
C THR A 235 26.57 6.25 19.40
N THR A 236 27.54 6.65 18.56
CA THR A 236 27.84 5.97 17.29
C THR A 236 28.19 4.50 17.53
N CYS A 237 29.05 4.17 18.50
CA CYS A 237 29.36 2.77 18.80
C CYS A 237 28.11 1.96 19.17
N THR A 238 27.18 2.55 19.91
CA THR A 238 25.91 1.92 20.31
C THR A 238 24.98 1.73 19.13
N HIS A 239 24.85 2.77 18.30
CA HIS A 239 24.06 2.79 17.08
C HIS A 239 24.52 1.71 16.10
N GLU A 240 25.82 1.68 15.78
CA GLU A 240 26.36 0.71 14.82
C GLU A 240 26.28 -0.72 15.36
N PHE A 241 26.50 -0.93 16.66
CA PHE A 241 26.33 -2.25 17.25
C PHE A 241 24.88 -2.75 17.14
N GLN A 242 23.89 -1.86 17.29
CA GLN A 242 22.48 -2.21 17.08
C GLN A 242 22.19 -2.65 15.65
N HIS A 243 22.81 -2.05 14.62
CA HIS A 243 22.70 -2.59 13.26
C HIS A 243 23.26 -4.01 13.15
N GLY A 244 24.34 -4.33 13.87
CA GLY A 244 24.85 -5.70 13.99
C GLY A 244 23.82 -6.65 14.59
N VAL A 245 23.11 -6.22 15.64
CA VAL A 245 21.98 -6.97 16.24
C VAL A 245 20.87 -7.18 15.21
N GLN A 246 20.46 -6.12 14.51
CA GLN A 246 19.43 -6.17 13.48
C GLN A 246 19.81 -7.14 12.35
N PHE A 247 21.07 -7.15 11.90
CA PHE A 247 21.57 -8.14 10.93
C PHE A 247 21.53 -9.58 11.46
N GLY A 248 21.60 -9.77 12.79
CA GLY A 248 21.38 -11.05 13.44
C GLY A 248 19.94 -11.54 13.37
N TYR A 249 18.96 -10.64 13.29
CA TYR A 249 17.53 -10.97 13.11
C TYR A 249 17.16 -11.07 11.64
N ASN A 250 17.34 -9.96 10.90
CA ASN A 250 17.06 -9.82 9.47
C ASN A 250 17.78 -8.57 8.94
N ALA A 251 18.86 -8.77 8.17
CA ALA A 251 19.61 -7.70 7.53
C ALA A 251 18.82 -6.95 6.45
N TYR A 252 17.65 -7.46 6.04
CA TYR A 252 16.75 -6.82 5.09
C TYR A 252 15.48 -6.21 5.71
N MET A 253 15.43 -6.06 7.04
CA MET A 253 14.39 -5.29 7.75
C MET A 253 14.28 -3.84 7.18
N PRO A 254 13.12 -3.15 7.27
CA PRO A 254 12.92 -1.81 6.73
C PRO A 254 13.96 -0.86 7.31
N THR A 255 14.77 -0.29 6.43
CA THR A 255 15.95 0.48 6.79
C THR A 255 15.57 1.76 7.55
N TRP A 256 14.40 2.36 7.27
CA TRP A 256 13.89 3.48 8.06
C TRP A 256 13.72 3.11 9.55
N PHE A 257 13.22 1.89 9.83
CA PHE A 257 13.03 1.43 11.21
C PHE A 257 14.35 0.93 11.80
N MET A 258 15.27 0.40 10.99
CA MET A 258 16.63 0.08 11.43
C MET A 258 17.33 1.32 11.99
N GLU A 259 17.31 2.43 11.25
CA GLU A 259 17.89 3.70 11.68
C GLU A 259 17.12 4.29 12.88
N ALA A 260 15.78 4.33 12.83
CA ALA A 260 14.97 4.85 13.93
C ALA A 260 15.21 4.10 15.26
N SER A 261 15.30 2.77 15.21
CA SER A 261 15.53 1.95 16.40
C SER A 261 17.00 1.87 16.83
N ALA A 262 17.95 2.04 15.91
CA ALA A 262 19.37 2.27 16.24
C ALA A 262 19.58 3.61 16.95
N THR A 263 18.87 4.64 16.49
CA THR A 263 18.84 5.96 17.13
C THR A 263 18.18 5.87 18.51
N TRP A 264 17.07 5.12 18.66
CA TRP A 264 16.41 4.92 19.95
C TRP A 264 17.30 4.21 20.98
N ILE A 265 18.12 3.23 20.57
CA ILE A 265 18.92 2.44 21.51
C ILE A 265 20.01 3.27 22.21
N GLU A 266 20.46 4.37 21.61
CA GLU A 266 21.44 5.26 22.24
C GLU A 266 20.81 6.04 23.41
N LEU A 267 19.49 6.26 23.41
CA LEU A 267 18.76 6.79 24.58
C LEU A 267 18.71 5.79 25.72
N MET A 268 18.51 4.51 25.39
CA MET A 268 18.48 3.42 26.37
C MET A 268 19.87 3.07 26.93
N THR A 269 20.94 3.48 26.25
CA THR A 269 22.32 3.17 26.68
C THR A 269 22.99 4.34 27.39
N TYR A 270 22.56 5.57 27.11
CA TYR A 270 23.18 6.81 27.58
C TYR A 270 22.10 7.82 27.97
N ASP A 271 21.61 7.72 29.18
CA ASP A 271 20.47 8.47 29.67
C ASP A 271 20.89 9.75 30.43
N GLY A 272 22.21 9.96 30.61
CA GLY A 272 22.79 11.05 31.40
C GLY A 272 23.07 10.70 32.87
N GLY A 273 22.99 9.43 33.23
CA GLY A 273 23.20 8.89 34.57
C GLY A 273 22.01 9.16 35.48
N ARG A 274 20.78 9.00 34.98
CA ARG A 274 19.56 9.24 35.76
C ARG A 274 19.11 7.94 36.40
N ILE A 275 19.39 7.83 37.69
CA ILE A 275 18.97 6.74 38.60
C ILE A 275 17.45 6.38 38.55
N ASP A 276 16.59 7.25 38.00
CA ASP A 276 15.15 6.99 37.79
C ASP A 276 14.72 7.52 36.40
N ASP A 277 15.31 6.94 35.37
CA ASP A 277 15.01 7.18 33.96
C ASP A 277 13.65 6.58 33.54
N GLY A 278 13.07 5.74 34.39
CA GLY A 278 11.72 5.18 34.29
C GLY A 278 11.64 3.92 33.44
N ASP A 279 12.78 3.36 33.04
CA ASP A 279 12.82 2.01 32.50
C ASP A 279 12.98 0.98 33.63
N THR A 280 13.08 -0.30 33.27
CA THR A 280 13.30 -1.38 34.24
C THR A 280 14.68 -2.04 34.07
N LEU A 281 15.58 -1.39 33.33
CA LEU A 281 16.93 -1.88 33.06
C LEU A 281 17.83 -1.53 34.25
N PRO A 282 18.54 -2.51 34.82
CA PRO A 282 19.51 -2.24 35.88
C PRO A 282 20.88 -1.90 35.26
N ASP A 283 20.94 -0.89 34.41
CA ASP A 283 22.17 -0.47 33.73
C ASP A 283 23.00 0.48 34.62
N PRO A 284 24.31 0.66 34.34
CA PRO A 284 25.16 1.50 35.17
C PRO A 284 24.95 2.99 34.85
N ASP A 285 24.13 3.65 35.68
CA ASP A 285 23.94 5.10 35.69
C ASP A 285 25.18 5.86 36.18
N GLU A 286 26.13 6.13 35.29
CA GLU A 286 27.34 6.88 35.64
C GLU A 286 27.04 8.40 35.70
N PRO A 287 27.25 9.08 36.84
CA PRO A 287 26.93 10.50 36.94
C PRO A 287 27.70 11.35 35.92
N ASN A 288 26.97 12.16 35.14
CA ASN A 288 27.49 13.02 34.06
C ASN A 288 27.96 12.29 32.80
N GLU A 289 27.49 11.06 32.57
CA GLU A 289 27.65 10.43 31.27
C GLU A 289 26.90 11.16 30.15
N THR A 290 27.01 10.64 28.95
CA THR A 290 26.29 11.17 27.80
C THR A 290 24.79 11.13 28.07
N ASP A 291 24.15 12.30 28.10
CA ASP A 291 22.69 12.41 28.03
C ASP A 291 22.27 12.49 26.58
N SER A 292 21.94 11.33 25.99
CA SER A 292 21.53 11.17 24.61
C SER A 292 20.37 12.10 24.26
N TYR A 293 19.37 12.26 25.14
CA TYR A 293 18.19 13.12 24.88
C TYR A 293 18.50 14.58 24.50
N ASN A 294 19.68 15.12 24.83
CA ASN A 294 20.05 16.48 24.42
C ASN A 294 20.32 16.64 22.91
N TYR A 295 20.53 15.52 22.20
CA TYR A 295 21.01 15.51 20.81
C TYR A 295 19.91 15.27 19.79
N TYR A 296 18.94 14.42 20.13
CA TYR A 296 17.78 14.07 19.30
C TYR A 296 16.92 15.27 18.94
N ILE A 297 17.01 16.38 19.67
CA ILE A 297 16.23 17.57 19.36
C ILE A 297 16.47 18.06 17.93
N HIS A 298 17.66 17.81 17.35
CA HIS A 298 17.94 18.16 15.96
C HIS A 298 17.22 17.24 14.98
N GLN A 299 17.29 15.92 15.18
CA GLN A 299 16.61 14.92 14.35
C GLN A 299 15.08 15.05 14.46
N LEU A 300 14.56 15.24 15.68
CA LEU A 300 13.12 15.47 15.94
C LEU A 300 12.62 16.79 15.36
N ARG A 301 13.45 17.85 15.30
CA ARG A 301 13.01 19.15 14.78
C ARG A 301 12.47 19.03 13.36
N ARG A 302 13.15 18.30 12.47
CA ARG A 302 12.68 18.14 11.10
C ARG A 302 11.39 17.34 11.06
N TRP A 303 11.34 16.18 11.71
CA TRP A 303 10.15 15.34 11.75
C TRP A 303 8.92 16.13 12.23
N PHE A 304 9.06 16.88 13.33
CA PHE A 304 7.98 17.68 13.89
C PHE A 304 7.61 18.91 13.05
N LEU A 305 8.47 19.36 12.12
CA LEU A 305 8.19 20.46 11.20
C LEU A 305 7.37 20.04 9.97
N ILE A 306 7.42 18.77 9.59
CA ILE A 306 6.77 18.21 8.39
C ILE A 306 6.05 16.89 8.73
N PRO A 307 5.09 16.89 9.67
CA PRO A 307 4.42 15.66 10.12
C PRO A 307 3.48 15.05 9.07
N ASP A 308 3.29 15.74 7.95
CA ASP A 308 2.54 15.35 6.76
C ASP A 308 3.36 14.50 5.78
N ILE A 309 4.65 14.25 6.07
CA ILE A 309 5.51 13.28 5.37
C ILE A 309 5.41 11.91 6.05
N SER A 310 5.46 10.85 5.25
CA SER A 310 5.34 9.47 5.73
C SER A 310 6.36 9.15 6.81
N LEU A 311 5.93 8.39 7.82
CA LEU A 311 6.80 7.81 8.84
C LEU A 311 7.97 6.99 8.23
N GLU A 312 7.75 6.40 7.06
CA GLU A 312 8.72 5.56 6.35
C GLU A 312 9.68 6.36 5.46
N SER A 313 9.45 7.67 5.34
CA SER A 313 10.20 8.56 4.45
C SER A 313 11.63 8.77 4.91
N ARG A 314 12.54 8.75 3.93
CA ARG A 314 14.00 8.91 4.09
C ARG A 314 14.53 10.21 3.50
N ILE A 315 13.69 11.23 3.46
CA ILE A 315 14.07 12.52 2.88
C ILE A 315 14.94 13.29 3.89
N GLY A 316 16.26 13.25 3.69
CA GLY A 316 17.22 13.92 4.57
C GLY A 316 17.31 13.21 5.92
N ASP A 317 17.28 13.97 7.02
CA ASP A 317 17.33 13.49 8.41
C ASP A 317 15.96 13.05 8.99
N HIS A 318 14.94 12.88 8.14
CA HIS A 318 13.59 12.52 8.58
C HIS A 318 13.54 11.12 9.23
N GLU A 319 14.27 10.15 8.71
CA GLU A 319 14.32 8.76 9.21
C GLU A 319 14.90 8.65 10.62
N TYR A 320 15.90 9.46 10.95
CA TYR A 320 16.42 9.58 12.32
C TYR A 320 15.36 10.20 13.24
N GLY A 321 14.58 11.16 12.74
CA GLY A 321 13.43 11.71 13.44
C GLY A 321 12.30 10.69 13.68
N SER A 322 12.18 9.65 12.86
CA SER A 322 11.25 8.53 13.07
C SER A 322 11.60 7.71 14.33
N VAL A 323 12.71 7.98 15.01
CA VAL A 323 12.97 7.52 16.40
C VAL A 323 11.79 7.77 17.33
N ILE A 324 11.01 8.83 17.09
CA ILE A 324 9.82 9.15 17.89
C ILE A 324 8.78 8.01 17.87
N TRP A 325 8.73 7.22 16.80
CA TRP A 325 7.88 6.03 16.73
C TRP A 325 8.40 4.89 17.62
N ALA A 326 9.71 4.62 17.61
CA ALA A 326 10.32 3.64 18.51
C ALA A 326 10.18 4.06 19.98
N LEU A 327 10.34 5.35 20.28
CA LEU A 327 10.09 5.93 21.60
C LEU A 327 8.64 5.74 22.03
N TYR A 328 7.69 6.05 21.15
CA TYR A 328 6.28 5.83 21.41
C TYR A 328 5.97 4.37 21.74
N MET A 329 6.49 3.44 20.93
CA MET A 329 6.31 2.01 21.16
C MET A 329 6.88 1.60 22.53
N ALA A 330 8.12 2.00 22.83
CA ALA A 330 8.78 1.65 24.07
C ALA A 330 8.11 2.27 25.31
N GLU A 331 7.69 3.53 25.25
CA GLU A 331 7.04 4.20 26.38
C GLU A 331 5.61 3.69 26.63
N ARG A 332 4.88 3.29 25.57
CA ARG A 332 3.51 2.79 25.70
C ARG A 332 3.44 1.30 26.06
N PHE A 333 4.33 0.48 25.52
CA PHE A 333 4.25 -0.99 25.61
C PHE A 333 5.46 -1.65 26.29
N GLY A 334 6.47 -0.86 26.66
CA GLY A 334 7.76 -1.34 27.18
C GLY A 334 8.78 -1.58 26.06
N TYR A 335 10.07 -1.43 26.37
CA TYR A 335 11.17 -1.53 25.40
C TYR A 335 11.20 -2.88 24.65
N ASP A 336 10.69 -3.95 25.28
CA ASP A 336 10.74 -5.31 24.72
C ASP A 336 9.94 -5.46 23.42
N ILE A 337 8.97 -4.57 23.17
CA ILE A 337 8.20 -4.57 21.92
C ILE A 337 9.09 -4.42 20.68
N ILE A 338 10.19 -3.67 20.76
CA ILE A 338 11.14 -3.50 19.65
C ILE A 338 11.85 -4.82 19.35
N ARG A 339 12.26 -5.54 20.40
CA ARG A 339 12.88 -6.87 20.27
C ARG A 339 11.90 -7.90 19.72
N GLN A 340 10.63 -7.85 20.13
CA GLN A 340 9.57 -8.71 19.61
C GLN A 340 9.30 -8.43 18.12
N PHE A 341 9.23 -7.16 17.72
CA PHE A 341 9.11 -6.77 16.31
C PHE A 341 10.26 -7.33 15.46
N TYR A 342 11.50 -7.30 15.95
CA TYR A 342 12.62 -7.93 15.24
C TYR A 342 12.44 -9.46 15.11
N GLY A 343 11.91 -10.12 16.15
CA GLY A 343 11.55 -11.53 16.11
C GLY A 343 10.50 -11.86 15.05
N ASP A 344 9.46 -11.02 14.97
CA ASP A 344 8.39 -11.12 13.97
C ASP A 344 8.88 -10.80 12.55
N SER A 345 10.07 -10.21 12.42
CA SER A 345 10.72 -9.83 11.15
C SER A 345 11.82 -10.81 10.69
N THR A 346 11.97 -11.99 11.29
CA THR A 346 12.99 -13.00 10.93
C THR A 346 12.82 -13.63 9.52
N ASP A 347 13.70 -14.55 9.09
CA ASP A 347 13.81 -15.05 7.70
C ASP A 347 12.46 -15.33 6.98
N GLY A 348 12.21 -14.62 5.87
CA GLY A 348 10.99 -14.74 5.05
C GLY A 348 9.70 -14.12 5.62
N SER A 349 9.76 -13.49 6.80
CA SER A 349 8.60 -12.92 7.49
C SER A 349 8.42 -11.41 7.30
N TYR A 350 9.39 -10.70 6.70
CA TYR A 350 9.23 -9.27 6.42
C TYR A 350 8.08 -9.03 5.44
N ARG A 351 7.07 -8.26 5.88
CA ARG A 351 5.83 -7.93 5.18
C ARG A 351 5.48 -6.44 5.33
N GLU A 352 6.48 -5.57 5.26
CA GLU A 352 6.32 -4.12 5.41
C GLU A 352 5.62 -3.78 6.73
N MET A 353 4.51 -3.04 6.68
CA MET A 353 3.68 -2.72 7.83
C MET A 353 2.99 -3.95 8.46
N GLY A 354 2.99 -5.09 7.79
CA GLY A 354 2.44 -6.35 8.32
C GLY A 354 3.13 -6.85 9.58
N ASN A 355 4.44 -6.62 9.76
CA ASN A 355 5.12 -7.01 11.01
C ASN A 355 4.71 -6.12 12.18
N PHE A 356 4.39 -4.85 11.92
CA PHE A 356 3.83 -3.98 12.94
C PHE A 356 2.42 -4.43 13.33
N TYR A 357 1.61 -4.88 12.37
CA TYR A 357 0.29 -5.45 12.67
C TYR A 357 0.37 -6.60 13.69
N ASP A 358 1.28 -7.56 13.47
CA ASP A 358 1.44 -8.72 14.35
C ASP A 358 1.90 -8.31 15.76
N VAL A 359 2.93 -7.45 15.86
CA VAL A 359 3.44 -7.03 17.17
C VAL A 359 2.40 -6.23 17.96
N PHE A 360 1.65 -5.31 17.34
CA PHE A 360 0.62 -4.55 18.05
C PHE A 360 -0.56 -5.42 18.49
N THR A 361 -0.97 -6.37 17.65
CA THR A 361 -2.03 -7.35 17.98
C THR A 361 -1.66 -8.15 19.22
N ASN A 362 -0.40 -8.58 19.34
CA ASN A 362 0.11 -9.30 20.51
C ASN A 362 0.10 -8.44 21.80
N HIS A 363 0.04 -7.11 21.67
CA HIS A 363 -0.05 -6.14 22.77
C HIS A 363 -1.47 -5.60 22.99
N GLY A 364 -2.49 -6.27 22.43
CA GLY A 364 -3.90 -5.96 22.70
C GLY A 364 -4.40 -4.67 22.04
N THR A 365 -3.73 -4.21 20.98
CA THR A 365 -4.14 -3.05 20.17
C THR A 365 -4.00 -3.37 18.69
N THR A 366 -4.42 -2.46 17.83
CA THR A 366 -4.23 -2.56 16.37
C THR A 366 -3.14 -1.58 15.93
N LEU A 367 -2.47 -1.84 14.80
CA LEU A 367 -1.56 -0.86 14.19
C LEU A 367 -2.28 0.46 13.92
N ALA A 368 -3.55 0.38 13.48
CA ALA A 368 -4.36 1.55 13.22
C ALA A 368 -4.54 2.42 14.48
N GLU A 369 -4.98 1.82 15.60
CA GLU A 369 -5.17 2.57 16.85
C GLU A 369 -3.84 3.04 17.45
N ALA A 370 -2.78 2.23 17.35
CA ALA A 370 -1.45 2.63 17.79
C ALA A 370 -0.96 3.86 17.03
N PHE A 371 -1.11 3.90 15.71
CA PHE A 371 -0.68 5.04 14.91
C PHE A 371 -1.54 6.29 15.17
N LYS A 372 -2.87 6.14 15.29
CA LYS A 372 -3.74 7.26 15.62
C LYS A 372 -3.40 7.86 17.00
N THR A 373 -3.15 7.02 18.00
CA THR A 373 -2.72 7.48 19.33
C THR A 373 -1.38 8.20 19.27
N PHE A 374 -0.42 7.68 18.51
CA PHE A 374 0.89 8.30 18.29
C PHE A 374 0.79 9.73 17.74
N THR A 375 -0.08 9.96 16.75
CA THR A 375 -0.29 11.33 16.23
C THR A 375 -0.86 12.29 17.29
N VAL A 376 -1.72 11.80 18.19
CA VAL A 376 -2.22 12.60 19.32
C VAL A 376 -1.11 12.88 20.33
N TRP A 377 -0.25 11.91 20.66
CA TRP A 377 0.89 12.11 21.56
C TRP A 377 1.84 13.19 21.03
N ASN A 378 2.11 13.19 19.71
CA ASN A 378 2.98 14.18 19.07
C ASN A 378 2.43 15.61 19.18
N TYR A 379 1.11 15.78 19.24
CA TYR A 379 0.50 17.08 19.49
C TYR A 379 0.83 17.63 20.89
N PHE A 380 0.88 16.78 21.91
CA PHE A 380 1.12 17.16 23.31
C PHE A 380 2.61 17.20 23.66
N THR A 381 3.39 17.92 22.86
CA THR A 381 4.83 18.10 23.05
C THR A 381 5.17 19.56 23.36
N HIS A 382 6.40 19.81 23.82
CA HIS A 382 6.92 21.12 24.14
C HIS A 382 6.03 21.93 25.10
N SER A 383 5.51 23.08 24.65
CA SER A 383 4.61 23.95 25.41
C SER A 383 3.25 23.33 25.70
N ARG A 384 2.91 22.21 25.06
CA ARG A 384 1.65 21.46 25.26
C ARG A 384 1.83 20.21 26.11
N ALA A 385 3.04 19.88 26.55
CA ALA A 385 3.36 18.65 27.30
C ALA A 385 2.60 18.50 28.62
N ASN A 386 2.35 19.60 29.33
CA ASN A 386 1.65 19.57 30.62
C ASN A 386 0.13 19.84 30.49
N THR A 387 -0.44 19.62 29.31
CA THR A 387 -1.88 19.79 29.10
C THR A 387 -2.64 18.68 29.82
N ALA A 388 -3.66 19.03 30.60
CA ALA A 388 -4.51 18.04 31.25
C ALA A 388 -5.37 17.32 30.21
N THR A 389 -5.03 16.06 29.96
CA THR A 389 -5.70 15.14 29.02
C THR A 389 -6.16 13.89 29.77
N ASP A 390 -7.11 13.16 29.18
CA ASP A 390 -7.52 11.81 29.58
C ASP A 390 -6.58 10.71 29.05
N MET A 391 -5.68 11.06 28.14
CA MET A 391 -4.70 10.17 27.54
C MET A 391 -3.29 10.42 28.11
N PRO A 392 -2.48 9.38 28.39
CA PRO A 392 -1.05 9.53 28.71
C PRO A 392 -0.28 10.13 27.52
N GLY A 393 0.95 10.57 27.75
CA GLY A 393 1.85 11.08 26.73
C GLY A 393 3.30 10.75 27.07
N TYR A 394 4.25 11.24 26.25
CA TYR A 394 5.66 10.95 26.50
C TYR A 394 6.14 11.49 27.85
N LYS A 395 6.92 10.72 28.61
CA LYS A 395 7.54 11.12 29.88
C LYS A 395 8.32 12.43 29.73
N PHE A 396 9.07 12.55 28.63
CA PHE A 396 9.89 13.73 28.32
C PHE A 396 9.29 14.63 27.23
N ALA A 397 7.96 14.60 27.04
CA ALA A 397 7.27 15.40 26.02
C ALA A 397 7.65 16.89 25.99
N HIS A 398 7.98 17.47 27.14
CA HIS A 398 8.40 18.88 27.27
C HIS A 398 9.74 19.20 26.58
N ARG A 399 10.61 18.19 26.39
CA ARG A 399 11.90 18.31 25.67
C ARG A 399 11.73 18.21 24.16
N PHE A 400 10.67 17.56 23.69
CA PHE A 400 10.43 17.37 22.26
C PHE A 400 9.98 18.68 21.61
N PRO A 401 10.32 18.93 20.33
CA PRO A 401 9.82 20.09 19.59
C PRO A 401 8.28 20.09 19.51
N PRO A 402 7.63 21.25 19.39
CA PRO A 402 6.18 21.28 19.15
C PRO A 402 5.87 20.82 17.73
N ILE A 403 4.82 20.02 17.56
CA ILE A 403 4.34 19.65 16.23
C ILE A 403 3.92 20.91 15.46
N ALA A 404 4.43 21.04 14.24
CA ALA A 404 4.12 22.17 13.38
C ALA A 404 2.68 22.10 12.89
N ILE A 405 2.06 23.27 12.82
CA ILE A 405 0.73 23.48 12.24
C ILE A 405 0.94 24.46 11.10
N HIS A 406 0.56 24.05 9.89
CA HIS A 406 0.67 24.91 8.72
C HIS A 406 -0.16 26.19 8.94
N PRO A 407 0.36 27.38 8.59
CA PRO A 407 -0.36 28.64 8.80
C PRO A 407 -1.74 28.70 8.14
N ASN A 408 -1.92 28.00 7.02
CA ASN A 408 -3.20 27.92 6.29
C ASN A 408 -4.22 27.01 6.96
N ASP A 409 -3.81 26.22 7.95
CA ASP A 409 -4.66 25.28 8.69
C ASP A 409 -5.11 25.85 10.05
N VAL A 410 -5.03 27.17 10.24
CA VAL A 410 -5.53 27.86 11.43
C VAL A 410 -6.70 28.75 11.05
N HIS A 411 -7.90 28.38 11.49
CA HIS A 411 -9.16 29.02 11.10
C HIS A 411 -9.83 29.74 12.26
N ALA A 412 -10.39 30.91 11.98
CA ALA A 412 -11.22 31.68 12.91
C ALA A 412 -12.51 32.25 12.29
N SER A 413 -12.74 31.95 11.01
CA SER A 413 -13.88 32.42 10.22
C SER A 413 -14.59 31.23 9.59
N TYR A 414 -15.92 31.21 9.68
CA TYR A 414 -16.75 30.07 9.27
C TYR A 414 -17.94 30.54 8.41
N PRO A 415 -18.43 29.71 7.47
CA PRO A 415 -17.96 28.37 7.15
C PRO A 415 -16.62 28.38 6.40
N ILE A 416 -15.89 27.27 6.47
CA ILE A 416 -14.65 27.03 5.72
C ILE A 416 -14.70 25.65 5.08
N ARG A 417 -14.10 25.54 3.89
CA ARG A 417 -13.76 24.27 3.25
C ARG A 417 -12.34 24.36 2.72
N ALA A 418 -11.57 23.30 2.94
CA ALA A 418 -10.28 23.11 2.29
C ALA A 418 -10.26 21.73 1.66
N ASP A 419 -9.79 21.68 0.42
CA ASP A 419 -9.59 20.46 -0.34
C ASP A 419 -8.07 20.24 -0.45
N PHE A 420 -7.61 19.06 -0.05
CA PHE A 420 -6.24 18.61 -0.20
C PHE A 420 -6.14 17.62 -1.34
N ASP A 421 -5.27 17.95 -2.28
CA ASP A 421 -4.85 17.07 -3.36
C ASP A 421 -3.65 16.23 -2.94
N SER A 422 -3.12 15.44 -3.87
CA SER A 422 -1.99 14.55 -3.63
C SER A 422 -0.69 15.23 -3.20
N GLU A 423 -0.56 16.56 -3.36
CA GLU A 423 0.63 17.31 -2.96
C GLU A 423 0.50 17.95 -1.57
N SER A 424 -0.74 18.07 -1.06
CA SER A 424 -1.05 18.81 0.16
C SER A 424 -1.68 17.96 1.26
N MET A 425 -2.20 16.78 0.91
CA MET A 425 -2.64 15.79 1.89
C MET A 425 -1.44 15.21 2.65
N PRO A 426 -1.63 14.73 3.89
CA PRO A 426 -0.58 13.93 4.53
C PRO A 426 -0.36 12.63 3.74
N GLU A 427 0.90 12.26 3.54
CA GLU A 427 1.32 10.99 2.95
C GLU A 427 0.86 9.79 3.78
N HIS A 428 1.01 8.56 3.27
CA HIS A 428 0.67 7.36 4.03
C HIS A 428 1.37 7.35 5.39
N PHE A 429 0.69 6.89 6.44
CA PHE A 429 1.24 6.91 7.81
C PHE A 429 1.85 8.27 8.18
N ALA A 430 1.12 9.34 7.86
CA ALA A 430 1.43 10.70 8.25
C ALA A 430 0.18 11.42 8.78
N SER A 431 0.36 12.63 9.33
CA SER A 431 -0.72 13.40 9.94
C SER A 431 -0.62 14.89 9.68
N ARG A 432 -1.77 15.55 9.56
CA ARG A 432 -1.89 17.00 9.41
C ARG A 432 -2.81 17.56 10.48
N TYR A 433 -2.41 18.68 11.09
CA TYR A 433 -3.10 19.27 12.24
C TYR A 433 -3.81 20.56 11.83
N ILE A 434 -5.13 20.59 11.98
CA ILE A 434 -5.98 21.73 11.58
C ILE A 434 -6.66 22.31 12.80
N VAL A 435 -6.47 23.61 13.03
CA VAL A 435 -6.94 24.33 14.23
C VAL A 435 -8.16 25.18 13.91
N PHE A 436 -9.18 25.05 14.74
CA PHE A 436 -10.41 25.82 14.68
C PHE A 436 -10.58 26.65 15.96
N ARG A 437 -10.70 27.97 15.81
CA ARG A 437 -10.90 28.92 16.91
C ARG A 437 -12.21 29.70 16.74
N PRO A 438 -13.01 29.84 17.80
CA PRO A 438 -14.25 30.58 17.74
C PRO A 438 -14.00 32.10 17.79
N THR A 439 -14.75 32.86 17.00
CA THR A 439 -14.84 34.33 17.12
C THR A 439 -16.14 34.79 17.81
N SER A 440 -17.12 33.89 17.91
CA SER A 440 -18.38 34.06 18.63
C SER A 440 -18.84 32.71 19.17
N VAL A 441 -19.87 32.71 20.02
CA VAL A 441 -20.49 31.47 20.51
C VAL A 441 -21.41 30.91 19.42
N MET A 442 -21.14 29.69 18.99
CA MET A 442 -21.95 28.90 18.07
C MET A 442 -22.61 27.74 18.84
N PRO A 443 -23.96 27.64 18.84
CA PRO A 443 -24.66 26.55 19.53
C PRO A 443 -24.25 25.17 19.04
N GLU A 444 -24.10 25.02 17.71
CA GLU A 444 -23.60 23.83 17.05
C GLU A 444 -22.54 24.19 16.01
N PHE A 445 -21.47 23.42 15.99
CA PHE A 445 -20.37 23.55 15.07
C PHE A 445 -19.96 22.16 14.58
N ALA A 446 -20.09 21.91 13.29
CA ALA A 446 -19.73 20.64 12.70
C ALA A 446 -18.40 20.74 11.96
N ILE A 447 -17.62 19.66 12.04
CA ILE A 447 -16.45 19.43 11.19
C ILE A 447 -16.71 18.12 10.45
N LYS A 448 -16.81 18.22 9.12
CA LYS A 448 -16.97 17.10 8.19
C LYS A 448 -15.66 16.84 7.48
N ILE A 449 -15.34 15.56 7.28
CA ILE A 449 -14.23 15.07 6.50
C ILE A 449 -14.80 14.26 5.34
N ASP A 450 -14.14 14.32 4.20
CA ASP A 450 -14.58 13.73 2.95
C ASP A 450 -13.34 13.28 2.19
N GLY A 451 -12.98 12.00 2.38
CA GLY A 451 -11.88 11.35 1.70
C GLY A 451 -12.32 10.72 0.37
N ALA A 452 -11.36 10.36 -0.47
CA ALA A 452 -11.65 9.58 -1.67
C ALA A 452 -12.31 8.23 -1.32
N ASP A 453 -13.41 7.91 -2.00
CA ASP A 453 -14.13 6.64 -1.84
C ASP A 453 -13.18 5.44 -2.05
N LEU A 454 -13.25 4.47 -1.14
CA LEU A 454 -12.53 3.19 -1.27
C LEU A 454 -13.20 2.25 -2.28
N ALA A 455 -14.51 2.40 -2.50
CA ALA A 455 -15.28 1.61 -3.43
C ALA A 455 -16.59 2.33 -3.83
N PRO A 456 -17.08 2.14 -5.07
CA PRO A 456 -18.40 2.63 -5.44
C PRO A 456 -19.50 1.91 -4.64
N ILE A 457 -20.59 2.64 -4.37
CA ILE A 457 -21.80 2.07 -3.75
C ILE A 457 -22.50 1.10 -4.71
N ASP A 458 -22.66 1.50 -5.98
CA ASP A 458 -23.22 0.64 -7.03
C ASP A 458 -22.09 -0.07 -7.79
N MET A 459 -21.95 -1.37 -7.55
CA MET A 459 -21.02 -2.27 -8.20
C MET A 459 -21.66 -3.05 -9.36
N SER A 460 -22.96 -2.86 -9.67
CA SER A 460 -23.68 -3.64 -10.68
C SER A 460 -23.09 -3.51 -12.10
N GLY A 461 -22.47 -2.36 -12.39
CA GLY A 461 -21.76 -2.11 -13.65
C GLY A 461 -20.39 -2.78 -13.77
N LEU A 462 -19.89 -3.43 -12.71
CA LEU A 462 -18.52 -3.97 -12.64
C LEU A 462 -18.45 -5.45 -13.01
N THR A 463 -17.29 -5.86 -13.54
CA THR A 463 -17.00 -7.26 -13.80
C THR A 463 -16.97 -8.06 -12.50
N HIS A 464 -17.22 -9.37 -12.55
CA HIS A 464 -17.13 -10.21 -11.36
C HIS A 464 -15.72 -10.18 -10.74
N SER A 465 -14.66 -10.16 -11.57
CA SER A 465 -13.29 -10.05 -11.07
C SER A 465 -13.02 -8.74 -10.34
N ASP A 466 -13.53 -7.61 -10.84
CA ASP A 466 -13.37 -6.32 -10.19
C ASP A 466 -14.13 -6.26 -8.87
N ARG A 467 -15.38 -6.77 -8.85
CA ARG A 467 -16.18 -6.87 -7.62
C ARG A 467 -15.50 -7.71 -6.54
N THR A 468 -15.00 -8.89 -6.89
CA THR A 468 -14.30 -9.77 -5.96
C THR A 468 -13.00 -9.15 -5.45
N ARG A 469 -12.29 -8.38 -6.29
CA ARG A 469 -11.07 -7.68 -5.88
C ARG A 469 -11.40 -6.53 -4.92
N ILE A 470 -12.39 -5.70 -5.24
CA ILE A 470 -12.87 -4.62 -4.35
C ILE A 470 -13.33 -5.19 -3.00
N GLN A 471 -14.14 -6.24 -3.00
CA GLN A 471 -14.66 -6.83 -1.76
C GLN A 471 -13.52 -7.35 -0.87
N ARG A 472 -12.53 -8.04 -1.46
CA ARG A 472 -11.36 -8.51 -0.72
C ARG A 472 -10.58 -7.38 -0.06
N GLU A 473 -10.44 -6.24 -0.75
CA GLU A 473 -9.79 -5.05 -0.21
C GLU A 473 -10.59 -4.45 0.95
N LEU A 474 -11.91 -4.29 0.80
CA LEU A 474 -12.78 -3.82 1.88
C LEU A 474 -12.76 -4.74 3.11
N ASP A 475 -12.74 -6.06 2.91
CA ASP A 475 -12.64 -7.04 3.99
C ASP A 475 -11.29 -6.91 4.71
N ARG A 476 -10.19 -6.75 3.96
CA ARG A 476 -8.85 -6.51 4.53
C ARG A 476 -8.83 -5.22 5.36
N HIS A 477 -9.33 -4.12 4.81
CA HIS A 477 -9.43 -2.83 5.49
C HIS A 477 -10.24 -2.90 6.79
N THR A 478 -11.30 -3.71 6.80
CA THR A 478 -12.13 -3.93 8.00
C THR A 478 -11.38 -4.72 9.05
N PHE A 479 -10.59 -5.71 8.64
CA PHE A 479 -9.82 -6.54 9.56
C PHE A 479 -8.60 -5.81 10.14
N THR A 480 -7.91 -5.00 9.35
CA THR A 480 -6.66 -4.34 9.78
C THR A 480 -6.88 -2.95 10.38
N GLY A 481 -8.00 -2.29 10.04
CA GLY A 481 -8.24 -0.88 10.34
C GLY A 481 -7.38 0.09 9.52
N LEU A 482 -6.54 -0.42 8.62
CA LEU A 482 -5.70 0.37 7.72
C LEU A 482 -6.55 0.75 6.51
N ARG A 483 -7.41 1.76 6.63
CA ARG A 483 -8.32 2.14 5.55
C ARG A 483 -8.45 3.65 5.44
N GLY A 484 -8.18 4.17 4.24
CA GLY A 484 -8.36 5.57 3.85
C GLY A 484 -7.92 6.57 4.92
N TRP A 485 -8.90 7.21 5.55
CA TRP A 485 -8.70 8.38 6.42
C TRP A 485 -9.20 8.14 7.84
N ALA A 486 -8.42 8.61 8.83
CA ALA A 486 -8.82 8.70 10.23
C ALA A 486 -8.82 10.15 10.72
N ALA A 487 -9.65 10.40 11.73
CA ALA A 487 -9.92 11.75 12.23
C ALA A 487 -10.05 11.79 13.75
N LYS A 488 -8.97 12.18 14.44
CA LYS A 488 -8.99 12.46 15.88
C LYS A 488 -9.25 13.95 16.10
N PHE A 489 -9.97 14.28 17.16
CA PHE A 489 -10.26 15.66 17.55
C PHE A 489 -9.73 15.92 18.96
N ILE A 490 -8.95 16.98 19.09
CA ILE A 490 -8.44 17.48 20.36
C ILE A 490 -9.29 18.68 20.74
N VAL A 491 -10.16 18.52 21.74
CA VAL A 491 -11.16 19.52 22.12
C VAL A 491 -10.73 20.21 23.40
N LYS A 492 -10.24 21.45 23.28
CA LYS A 492 -9.81 22.25 24.42
C LYS A 492 -10.99 22.99 25.05
N LYS A 493 -11.23 22.72 26.34
CA LYS A 493 -12.31 23.32 27.12
C LYS A 493 -11.86 24.58 27.87
N ARG A 494 -12.81 25.44 28.23
CA ARG A 494 -12.56 26.70 28.96
C ARG A 494 -12.03 26.48 30.37
N ASN A 495 -12.39 25.37 31.01
CA ASN A 495 -11.89 24.98 32.33
C ASN A 495 -10.42 24.49 32.31
N GLY A 496 -9.78 24.41 31.13
CA GLY A 496 -8.40 23.96 30.96
C GLY A 496 -8.23 22.47 30.67
N THR A 497 -9.29 21.66 30.74
CA THR A 497 -9.23 20.24 30.36
C THR A 497 -9.28 20.07 28.84
N THR A 498 -8.71 18.99 28.35
CA THR A 498 -8.76 18.61 26.94
C THR A 498 -9.38 17.21 26.81
N GLU A 499 -10.31 17.07 25.86
CA GLU A 499 -10.99 15.80 25.55
C GLU A 499 -10.56 15.32 24.16
N ILE A 500 -10.23 14.03 24.03
CA ILE A 500 -9.89 13.42 22.75
C ILE A 500 -11.12 12.69 22.21
N LYS A 501 -11.49 12.97 20.96
CA LYS A 501 -12.60 12.28 20.26
C LYS A 501 -12.13 11.72 18.94
N GLU A 502 -12.95 10.86 18.36
CA GLU A 502 -12.73 10.31 17.03
C GLU A 502 -14.02 10.32 16.22
N ALA A 503 -13.92 10.68 14.94
CA ALA A 503 -14.97 10.38 13.97
C ALA A 503 -14.45 9.31 13.02
N PHE A 504 -15.10 8.16 13.00
CA PHE A 504 -14.73 7.11 12.07
C PHE A 504 -15.39 7.34 10.71
N THR A 505 -14.60 7.17 9.66
CA THR A 505 -15.05 7.28 8.28
C THR A 505 -15.90 6.09 7.86
N TYR A 506 -16.92 6.38 7.05
CA TYR A 506 -17.71 5.35 6.39
C TYR A 506 -16.82 4.43 5.56
N GLN A 507 -17.11 3.14 5.59
CA GLN A 507 -16.26 2.10 5.00
C GLN A 507 -15.99 2.37 3.52
N ARG A 508 -17.01 2.73 2.74
CA ARG A 508 -16.89 2.98 1.30
C ARG A 508 -16.62 4.43 0.96
N SER A 509 -17.47 5.36 1.38
CA SER A 509 -17.40 6.75 0.91
C SER A 509 -16.40 7.63 1.66
N GLN A 510 -15.74 7.12 2.71
CA GLN A 510 -14.72 7.83 3.46
C GLN A 510 -15.15 9.20 4.02
N GLU A 511 -16.45 9.38 4.25
CA GLU A 511 -17.01 10.57 4.88
C GLU A 511 -17.22 10.34 6.37
N ALA A 512 -17.05 11.39 7.16
CA ALA A 512 -17.43 11.43 8.57
C ALA A 512 -17.74 12.86 8.99
N GLN A 513 -18.59 13.04 9.98
CA GLN A 513 -18.83 14.34 10.59
C GLN A 513 -18.96 14.23 12.11
N MET A 514 -18.32 15.15 12.82
CA MET A 514 -18.53 15.36 14.24
C MET A 514 -19.14 16.73 14.49
N THR A 515 -20.19 16.77 15.33
CA THR A 515 -20.86 18.01 15.75
C THR A 515 -20.54 18.32 17.20
N PHE A 516 -20.03 19.52 17.43
CA PHE A 516 -19.65 20.05 18.73
C PHE A 516 -20.67 21.08 19.19
N LYS A 517 -21.04 21.02 20.48
CA LYS A 517 -21.96 21.99 21.09
C LYS A 517 -21.17 23.08 21.80
N ASP A 518 -21.72 24.30 21.78
CA ASP A 518 -21.20 25.44 22.54
C ASP A 518 -19.75 25.84 22.18
N PHE A 519 -19.45 25.91 20.87
CA PHE A 519 -18.15 26.33 20.36
C PHE A 519 -17.98 27.85 20.49
N GLY A 520 -16.96 28.30 21.23
CA GLY A 520 -16.83 29.69 21.72
C GLY A 520 -17.35 29.88 23.14
N GLY A 521 -18.24 29.00 23.60
CA GLY A 521 -18.66 28.88 25.00
C GLY A 521 -17.68 28.00 25.78
N ASP A 522 -18.12 26.81 26.17
CA ASP A 522 -17.30 25.79 26.84
C ASP A 522 -16.09 25.35 26.01
N ILE A 523 -16.23 25.23 24.68
CA ILE A 523 -15.11 24.84 23.80
C ILE A 523 -14.37 26.09 23.32
N GLN A 524 -13.06 26.14 23.52
CA GLN A 524 -12.20 27.28 23.17
C GLN A 524 -11.36 27.04 21.92
N GLU A 525 -11.03 25.79 21.61
CA GLU A 525 -10.27 25.40 20.42
C GLU A 525 -10.59 23.94 20.10
N ILE A 526 -10.67 23.61 18.81
CA ILE A 526 -10.75 22.24 18.33
C ILE A 526 -9.58 22.04 17.36
N VAL A 527 -8.81 20.97 17.54
CA VAL A 527 -7.80 20.55 16.56
C VAL A 527 -8.24 19.25 15.92
N LEU A 528 -8.42 19.25 14.61
CA LEU A 528 -8.54 18.03 13.81
C LEU A 528 -7.13 17.51 13.52
N VAL A 529 -6.85 16.29 13.95
CA VAL A 529 -5.70 15.50 13.50
C VAL A 529 -6.21 14.62 12.36
N LEU A 530 -5.93 15.05 11.12
CA LEU A 530 -6.28 14.32 9.91
C LEU A 530 -5.14 13.35 9.59
N ILE A 531 -5.45 12.06 9.50
CA ILE A 531 -4.46 10.99 9.45
C ILE A 531 -4.74 10.14 8.22
N ASN A 532 -3.69 9.91 7.43
CA ASN A 532 -3.76 8.98 6.30
C ASN A 532 -3.33 7.59 6.78
N MET A 533 -4.31 6.67 6.85
CA MET A 533 -4.12 5.31 7.37
C MET A 533 -3.79 4.30 6.26
N HIS A 534 -3.79 4.74 5.01
CA HIS A 534 -3.62 3.87 3.85
C HIS A 534 -2.13 3.69 3.51
N PRO A 535 -1.54 2.49 3.63
CA PRO A 535 -0.16 2.23 3.22
C PRO A 535 0.01 2.34 1.69
N ASP A 536 1.21 2.68 1.21
CA ASP A 536 1.50 2.88 -0.21
C ASP A 536 1.26 1.65 -1.10
N VAL A 537 1.26 0.45 -0.52
CA VAL A 537 1.03 -0.82 -1.23
C VAL A 537 -0.45 -1.21 -1.35
N GLU A 538 -1.34 -0.51 -0.66
CA GLU A 538 -2.78 -0.74 -0.78
C GLU A 538 -3.33 -0.06 -2.04
N GLN A 539 -4.35 -0.67 -2.64
CA GLN A 539 -4.92 -0.16 -3.89
C GLN A 539 -6.38 0.19 -3.64
N VAL A 540 -6.70 1.48 -3.70
CA VAL A 540 -8.08 1.93 -3.86
C VAL A 540 -8.54 1.61 -5.28
N ILE A 541 -9.46 0.65 -5.42
CA ILE A 541 -9.92 0.16 -6.71
C ILE A 541 -11.23 0.87 -7.06
N ILE A 542 -11.14 1.78 -8.03
CA ILE A 542 -12.31 2.38 -8.67
C ILE A 542 -12.38 1.97 -10.15
N PRO A 543 -13.56 2.03 -10.78
CA PRO A 543 -13.72 1.71 -12.19
C PRO A 543 -12.91 2.70 -13.05
N GLY A 544 -11.85 2.23 -13.72
CA GLY A 544 -11.01 3.06 -14.61
C GLY A 544 -9.60 3.40 -14.10
N GLY A 545 -9.20 2.97 -12.89
CA GLY A 545 -7.82 3.11 -12.41
C GLY A 545 -7.67 3.15 -10.89
N THR A 546 -6.46 3.46 -10.42
CA THR A 546 -6.14 3.81 -9.01
C THR A 546 -6.08 5.33 -8.90
N PHE A 547 -6.85 5.94 -7.98
CA PHE A 547 -6.78 7.38 -7.70
C PHE A 547 -6.06 7.62 -6.37
N GLY A 548 -5.08 8.52 -6.38
CA GLY A 548 -4.33 8.94 -5.19
C GLY A 548 -5.18 9.84 -4.30
N GLY A 549 -5.07 9.64 -2.99
CA GLY A 549 -5.89 10.24 -1.93
C GLY A 549 -6.18 11.74 -2.14
N ALA A 550 -7.44 12.05 -2.40
CA ALA A 550 -7.95 13.39 -2.11
C ALA A 550 -8.65 13.32 -0.76
N VAL A 551 -8.56 14.41 0.00
CA VAL A 551 -9.35 14.55 1.22
C VAL A 551 -9.68 16.02 1.40
N SER A 552 -10.89 16.29 1.88
CA SER A 552 -11.30 17.64 2.25
C SER A 552 -11.85 17.65 3.67
N TYR A 553 -11.78 18.82 4.29
CA TYR A 553 -12.60 19.11 5.46
C TYR A 553 -13.46 20.33 5.21
N THR A 554 -14.63 20.32 5.84
CA THR A 554 -15.56 21.45 5.88
C THR A 554 -15.96 21.69 7.32
N ALA A 555 -15.92 22.94 7.78
CA ALA A 555 -16.30 23.30 9.14
C ALA A 555 -17.23 24.51 9.18
N GLY A 556 -18.28 24.44 10.01
CA GLY A 556 -19.26 25.50 10.15
C GLY A 556 -20.54 25.06 10.86
N ALA A 557 -21.54 25.94 10.88
CA ALA A 557 -22.85 25.62 11.43
C ALA A 557 -23.55 24.56 10.56
N PRO A 558 -24.12 23.49 11.16
CA PRO A 558 -25.04 22.60 10.46
C PRO A 558 -26.25 23.35 9.91
N PRO A 559 -26.92 22.84 8.85
CA PRO A 559 -28.19 23.41 8.41
C PRO A 559 -29.23 23.35 9.53
N THR A 560 -29.99 24.44 9.69
CA THR A 560 -31.07 24.54 10.69
C THR A 560 -32.38 23.91 10.22
N GLY A 561 -32.48 23.58 8.93
CA GLY A 561 -33.60 22.84 8.37
C GLY A 561 -33.74 21.43 8.94
N THR A 562 -34.95 20.92 8.94
CA THR A 562 -35.32 19.65 9.60
C THR A 562 -36.15 18.78 8.67
N LEU A 563 -35.91 17.48 8.79
CA LEU A 563 -36.67 16.41 8.15
C LEU A 563 -37.39 15.61 9.24
N SER A 564 -38.51 14.97 8.90
CA SER A 564 -39.23 14.08 9.83
C SER A 564 -39.87 12.90 9.12
N ASN A 565 -40.42 11.99 9.92
CA ASN A 565 -41.16 10.81 9.46
C ASN A 565 -40.39 10.00 8.40
N ALA A 566 -39.09 9.79 8.63
CA ALA A 566 -38.35 8.83 7.82
C ALA A 566 -38.97 7.45 8.03
N GLN A 567 -39.27 6.77 6.93
CA GLN A 567 -39.87 5.43 6.93
C GLN A 567 -39.21 4.59 5.85
N VAL A 568 -39.13 3.29 6.09
CA VAL A 568 -38.65 2.31 5.11
C VAL A 568 -39.72 1.26 4.87
N THR A 569 -39.95 0.92 3.61
CA THR A 569 -40.93 -0.09 3.18
C THR A 569 -40.35 -0.93 2.04
N GLN A 570 -40.91 -2.13 1.82
CA GLN A 570 -40.45 -2.99 0.74
C GLN A 570 -40.90 -2.45 -0.62
N GLY A 571 -39.95 -2.25 -1.53
CA GLY A 571 -40.20 -1.88 -2.92
C GLY A 571 -39.98 -3.03 -3.90
N SER A 572 -40.06 -2.68 -5.19
CA SER A 572 -39.93 -3.64 -6.30
C SER A 572 -38.49 -3.99 -6.66
N SER A 573 -37.57 -3.03 -6.51
CA SER A 573 -36.14 -3.19 -6.80
C SER A 573 -35.29 -3.24 -5.53
N GLY A 574 -35.88 -2.87 -4.39
CA GLY A 574 -35.25 -2.82 -3.08
C GLY A 574 -36.08 -1.96 -2.11
N PRO A 575 -35.58 -1.67 -0.91
CA PRO A 575 -36.23 -0.80 0.06
C PRO A 575 -36.55 0.60 -0.48
N ILE A 576 -37.73 1.10 -0.15
CA ILE A 576 -38.17 2.46 -0.43
C ILE A 576 -38.09 3.26 0.86
N VAL A 577 -37.31 4.33 0.83
CA VAL A 577 -37.17 5.30 1.92
C VAL A 577 -38.03 6.53 1.58
N THR A 578 -38.88 6.97 2.51
CA THR A 578 -39.70 8.18 2.38
C THR A 578 -39.53 9.09 3.60
N TRP A 579 -39.78 10.39 3.42
CA TRP A 579 -39.65 11.39 4.49
C TRP A 579 -40.46 12.66 4.18
N ASN A 580 -40.59 13.54 5.19
CA ASN A 580 -41.14 14.88 5.05
C ASN A 580 -40.05 15.94 5.21
N VAL A 581 -40.18 17.05 4.47
CA VAL A 581 -39.38 18.26 4.65
C VAL A 581 -40.20 19.26 5.48
N ASP A 582 -39.87 19.38 6.77
CA ASP A 582 -40.61 20.26 7.69
C ASP A 582 -40.12 21.70 7.62
N ASN A 583 -38.79 21.88 7.50
CA ASN A 583 -38.16 23.18 7.38
C ASN A 583 -37.02 23.10 6.33
N PRO A 584 -37.16 23.76 5.17
CA PRO A 584 -36.16 23.70 4.11
C PRO A 584 -34.96 24.65 4.31
N THR A 585 -34.94 25.44 5.39
CA THR A 585 -33.90 26.47 5.62
C THR A 585 -32.50 25.87 5.57
N ASP A 586 -31.63 26.46 4.73
CA ASP A 586 -30.23 26.05 4.49
C ASP A 586 -30.01 24.64 3.94
N ILE A 587 -31.08 23.90 3.63
CA ILE A 587 -30.99 22.58 2.99
C ILE A 587 -30.79 22.78 1.48
N ARG A 588 -29.79 22.09 0.91
CA ARG A 588 -29.54 22.02 -0.54
C ARG A 588 -29.74 20.63 -1.09
N LYS A 589 -29.32 19.61 -0.34
CA LYS A 589 -29.51 18.21 -0.70
C LYS A 589 -29.99 17.42 0.51
N ILE A 590 -30.46 16.22 0.26
CA ILE A 590 -30.79 15.24 1.28
C ILE A 590 -29.92 14.02 1.01
N ALA A 591 -29.07 13.67 1.98
CA ALA A 591 -28.29 12.44 1.94
C ALA A 591 -29.14 11.29 2.50
N ILE A 592 -29.15 10.16 1.81
CA ILE A 592 -29.74 8.92 2.30
C ILE A 592 -28.58 8.08 2.83
N VAL A 593 -28.62 7.81 4.14
CA VAL A 593 -27.62 7.02 4.85
C VAL A 593 -28.21 5.65 5.14
N ARG A 594 -27.45 4.60 4.82
CA ARG A 594 -27.80 3.21 5.10
C ARG A 594 -26.81 2.61 6.08
N LYS A 595 -27.30 1.81 7.02
CA LYS A 595 -26.51 0.96 7.92
C LYS A 595 -26.95 -0.48 7.74
N ARG A 596 -26.00 -1.38 7.51
CA ARG A 596 -26.24 -2.83 7.52
C ARG A 596 -26.03 -3.39 8.92
N TYR A 597 -26.86 -4.36 9.29
CA TYR A 597 -26.69 -5.19 10.48
C TYR A 597 -26.89 -6.65 10.09
N GLU A 598 -25.95 -7.51 10.48
CA GLU A 598 -26.06 -8.95 10.29
C GLU A 598 -26.18 -9.61 11.67
N GLN A 599 -27.20 -10.44 11.84
CA GLN A 599 -27.43 -11.20 13.05
C GLN A 599 -26.51 -12.43 13.07
N LEU A 600 -25.55 -12.47 13.98
CA LEU A 600 -24.54 -13.54 14.08
C LEU A 600 -24.91 -14.61 15.11
N SER A 601 -25.86 -14.31 16.00
CA SER A 601 -26.39 -15.23 17.00
C SER A 601 -27.90 -15.08 17.23
N GLU A 602 -28.57 -16.14 17.69
CA GLU A 602 -30.00 -16.08 18.08
C GLU A 602 -30.27 -15.09 19.23
N THR A 603 -29.24 -14.66 19.96
CA THR A 603 -29.33 -13.69 21.05
C THR A 603 -29.08 -12.25 20.62
N ASP A 604 -28.62 -12.04 19.40
CA ASP A 604 -28.38 -10.71 18.85
C ASP A 604 -29.70 -9.98 18.64
N VAL A 605 -29.75 -8.70 19.01
CA VAL A 605 -30.92 -7.86 18.82
C VAL A 605 -30.57 -6.81 17.76
N PRO A 606 -31.24 -6.79 16.60
CA PRO A 606 -31.00 -5.81 15.56
C PRO A 606 -31.08 -4.37 16.11
N GLN A 607 -30.00 -3.61 15.94
CA GLN A 607 -29.87 -2.25 16.49
C GLN A 607 -30.01 -1.21 15.36
N PRO A 608 -31.13 -0.45 15.31
CA PRO A 608 -31.21 0.74 14.47
C PRO A 608 -30.18 1.79 14.88
N PHE A 609 -30.06 2.87 14.10
CA PHE A 609 -29.34 4.06 14.55
C PHE A 609 -29.95 4.57 15.86
N GLN A 610 -29.15 4.62 16.93
CA GLN A 610 -29.65 5.05 18.24
C GLN A 610 -29.72 6.57 18.37
N ASN A 611 -28.90 7.29 17.62
CA ASN A 611 -28.77 8.74 17.70
C ASN A 611 -28.15 9.31 16.41
N ALA A 612 -28.14 10.64 16.32
CA ALA A 612 -27.59 11.35 15.17
C ALA A 612 -26.09 11.07 14.92
N ASN A 613 -25.29 10.83 15.96
CA ASN A 613 -23.85 10.62 15.78
C ASN A 613 -23.56 9.32 15.02
N GLU A 614 -24.33 8.25 15.28
CA GLU A 614 -24.21 7.00 14.53
C GLU A 614 -24.58 7.14 13.04
N VAL A 615 -25.35 8.17 12.68
CA VAL A 615 -25.70 8.47 11.27
C VAL A 615 -24.63 9.32 10.60
N LEU A 616 -23.81 10.05 11.36
CA LEU A 616 -22.85 11.03 10.86
C LEU A 616 -21.41 10.49 10.79
N ALA A 617 -21.13 9.37 11.44
CA ALA A 617 -19.85 8.67 11.42
C ALA A 617 -20.06 7.17 11.64
N ALA A 618 -19.10 6.35 11.23
CA ALA A 618 -19.10 4.93 11.59
C ALA A 618 -18.93 4.75 13.10
N ALA A 619 -19.40 3.63 13.62
CA ALA A 619 -19.25 3.25 15.03
C ALA A 619 -18.05 2.32 15.22
N ASP A 620 -17.47 2.38 16.41
CA ASP A 620 -16.53 1.41 16.99
C ASP A 620 -17.22 0.80 18.21
N ARG A 621 -17.80 -0.39 18.05
CA ARG A 621 -18.70 -1.03 19.02
C ARG A 621 -17.95 -1.83 20.07
N ASP A 622 -16.85 -2.46 19.68
CA ASP A 622 -16.01 -3.25 20.59
C ASP A 622 -14.88 -2.42 21.21
N ASN A 623 -14.76 -1.14 20.81
CA ASN A 623 -13.81 -0.17 21.32
C ASN A 623 -12.36 -0.60 21.04
N ASN A 624 -12.11 -1.24 19.89
CA ASN A 624 -10.79 -1.68 19.43
C ASN A 624 -10.09 -0.63 18.53
N GLY A 625 -10.74 0.51 18.26
CA GLY A 625 -10.25 1.58 17.40
C GLY A 625 -10.46 1.34 15.90
N ILE A 626 -11.25 0.34 15.52
CA ILE A 626 -11.60 0.00 14.14
C ILE A 626 -13.11 0.13 13.96
N PRO A 627 -13.57 0.87 12.94
CA PRO A 627 -14.99 0.98 12.66
C PRO A 627 -15.58 -0.29 12.03
N GLU A 628 -16.59 -0.88 12.67
CA GLU A 628 -17.20 -2.16 12.25
C GLU A 628 -18.52 -2.00 11.49
N ASP A 629 -19.23 -0.87 11.67
CA ASP A 629 -20.52 -0.67 10.99
C ASP A 629 -20.33 -0.36 9.50
N ASP A 630 -20.97 -1.15 8.64
CA ASP A 630 -21.10 -0.86 7.20
C ASP A 630 -22.19 0.21 7.03
N ILE A 631 -21.77 1.45 7.28
CA ILE A 631 -22.55 2.66 7.07
C ILE A 631 -22.06 3.34 5.80
N ALA A 632 -22.99 3.73 4.94
CA ALA A 632 -22.69 4.43 3.70
C ALA A 632 -23.74 5.46 3.35
N ILE A 633 -23.31 6.55 2.72
CA ILE A 633 -24.20 7.46 1.99
C ILE A 633 -24.47 6.82 0.63
N ILE A 634 -25.69 6.35 0.42
CA ILE A 634 -26.03 5.61 -0.80
C ILE A 634 -26.48 6.51 -1.94
N GLU A 635 -27.04 7.69 -1.63
CA GLU A 635 -27.45 8.67 -2.62
C GLU A 635 -27.60 10.07 -1.99
N ARG A 636 -27.48 11.11 -2.83
CA ARG A 636 -27.81 12.49 -2.49
C ARG A 636 -28.83 13.05 -3.45
N VAL A 637 -30.05 13.27 -2.96
CA VAL A 637 -31.16 13.78 -3.77
C VAL A 637 -31.38 15.27 -3.56
N ASP A 638 -32.08 15.89 -4.50
CA ASP A 638 -32.56 17.27 -4.36
C ASP A 638 -33.61 17.38 -3.25
N ILE A 639 -33.69 18.53 -2.58
CA ILE A 639 -34.65 18.79 -1.50
C ILE A 639 -36.12 18.58 -1.90
N THR A 640 -36.45 18.68 -3.19
CA THR A 640 -37.80 18.44 -3.71
C THR A 640 -38.20 16.98 -3.73
N GLN A 641 -37.25 16.05 -3.60
CA GLN A 641 -37.53 14.63 -3.49
C GLN A 641 -37.86 14.25 -2.05
N THR A 642 -38.85 13.37 -1.89
CA THR A 642 -39.31 12.84 -0.60
C THR A 642 -39.41 11.31 -0.60
N ARG A 643 -38.88 10.68 -1.64
CA ARG A 643 -38.87 9.24 -1.86
C ARG A 643 -37.60 8.83 -2.61
N PHE A 644 -36.96 7.76 -2.15
CA PHE A 644 -35.83 7.11 -2.81
C PHE A 644 -36.03 5.58 -2.76
N GLU A 645 -35.63 4.85 -3.80
CA GLU A 645 -35.66 3.38 -3.84
C GLU A 645 -34.24 2.86 -3.98
N ASP A 646 -33.74 2.13 -2.97
CA ASP A 646 -32.37 1.65 -2.90
C ASP A 646 -32.22 0.33 -3.65
N SER A 647 -31.70 0.39 -4.87
CA SER A 647 -31.42 -0.79 -5.70
C SER A 647 -30.06 -1.46 -5.40
N THR A 648 -29.31 -0.98 -4.39
CA THR A 648 -27.93 -1.43 -4.10
C THR A 648 -27.81 -2.34 -2.88
N VAL A 649 -28.93 -2.63 -2.21
CA VAL A 649 -29.01 -3.33 -0.89
C VAL A 649 -28.40 -4.72 -0.83
N PHE A 650 -28.06 -5.35 -1.96
CA PHE A 650 -27.40 -6.67 -1.95
C PHE A 650 -26.03 -6.66 -2.61
N GLN A 651 -25.55 -5.49 -2.97
CA GLN A 651 -24.27 -5.38 -3.64
C GLN A 651 -23.12 -5.34 -2.63
N ASP A 652 -23.39 -4.99 -1.38
CA ASP A 652 -22.41 -4.86 -0.30
C ASP A 652 -22.16 -6.17 0.48
N ILE A 653 -22.89 -7.24 0.16
CA ILE A 653 -22.82 -8.55 0.83
C ILE A 653 -22.31 -9.64 -0.12
N ASN A 654 -21.55 -10.60 0.42
CA ASN A 654 -21.12 -11.77 -0.33
C ASN A 654 -22.21 -12.86 -0.33
N VAL A 655 -23.13 -12.77 -1.29
CA VAL A 655 -24.22 -13.75 -1.46
C VAL A 655 -23.75 -15.17 -1.81
N ASP A 656 -22.49 -15.34 -2.23
CA ASP A 656 -21.89 -16.64 -2.52
C ASP A 656 -21.29 -17.30 -1.26
N SER A 657 -21.28 -16.60 -0.13
CA SER A 657 -20.82 -17.15 1.15
C SER A 657 -21.73 -18.28 1.62
N ILE A 658 -21.13 -19.38 2.09
CA ILE A 658 -21.86 -20.48 2.73
C ILE A 658 -22.52 -20.07 4.05
N PHE A 659 -22.15 -18.90 4.59
CA PHE A 659 -22.69 -18.33 5.81
C PHE A 659 -23.73 -17.23 5.55
N PHE A 660 -23.99 -16.88 4.29
CA PHE A 660 -24.98 -15.86 3.96
C PHE A 660 -26.39 -16.34 4.31
N ASP A 661 -27.04 -15.65 5.25
CA ASP A 661 -28.45 -15.85 5.58
C ASP A 661 -29.24 -14.55 5.30
N PRO A 662 -30.07 -14.53 4.25
CA PRO A 662 -30.86 -13.35 3.89
C PRO A 662 -31.84 -12.89 4.98
N GLU A 663 -32.32 -13.80 5.84
CA GLU A 663 -33.30 -13.48 6.89
C GLU A 663 -32.63 -12.80 8.10
N ASN A 664 -31.32 -12.94 8.25
CA ASN A 664 -30.53 -12.38 9.35
C ASN A 664 -29.91 -11.01 9.01
N ILE A 665 -30.18 -10.47 7.82
CA ILE A 665 -29.63 -9.18 7.40
C ILE A 665 -30.70 -8.10 7.43
N HIS A 666 -30.42 -7.06 8.20
CA HIS A 666 -31.29 -5.91 8.38
C HIS A 666 -30.60 -4.65 7.87
N TYR A 667 -31.37 -3.82 7.15
CA TYR A 667 -30.91 -2.51 6.71
C TYR A 667 -31.72 -1.42 7.42
N TYR A 668 -31.00 -0.45 7.95
CA TYR A 668 -31.55 0.73 8.62
C TYR A 668 -31.21 1.97 7.82
N TYR A 669 -32.14 2.93 7.82
CA TYR A 669 -32.02 4.13 7.02
C TYR A 669 -32.18 5.38 7.85
N ALA A 670 -31.46 6.42 7.47
CA ALA A 670 -31.67 7.78 7.93
C ALA A 670 -31.58 8.73 6.74
N VAL A 671 -32.36 9.82 6.79
CA VAL A 671 -32.27 10.91 5.81
C VAL A 671 -31.74 12.15 6.49
N VAL A 672 -30.75 12.78 5.87
CA VAL A 672 -29.95 13.83 6.49
C VAL A 672 -30.00 15.08 5.64
N PRO A 673 -30.43 16.23 6.19
CA PRO A 673 -30.36 17.50 5.46
C PRO A 673 -28.90 17.91 5.27
N VAL A 674 -28.55 18.36 4.06
CA VAL A 674 -27.17 18.76 3.71
C VAL A 674 -27.18 20.17 3.16
N ASN A 675 -26.31 21.03 3.70
CA ASN A 675 -26.21 22.42 3.26
C ASN A 675 -25.36 22.59 1.99
N ALA A 676 -25.22 23.83 1.52
CA ALA A 676 -24.45 24.15 0.31
C ALA A 676 -22.96 23.77 0.39
N MET A 677 -22.40 23.70 1.60
CA MET A 677 -21.00 23.36 1.83
C MET A 677 -20.80 21.84 1.99
N GLY A 678 -21.88 21.07 2.08
CA GLY A 678 -21.84 19.62 2.31
C GLY A 678 -21.94 19.22 3.79
N VAL A 679 -22.11 20.16 4.72
CA VAL A 679 -22.31 19.86 6.15
C VAL A 679 -23.69 19.26 6.36
N MET A 680 -23.72 18.15 7.08
CA MET A 680 -24.92 17.40 7.45
C MET A 680 -25.59 17.99 8.70
N GLY A 681 -26.91 18.11 8.69
CA GLY A 681 -27.72 18.57 9.83
C GLY A 681 -28.27 17.43 10.68
N THR A 682 -29.37 17.70 11.38
CA THR A 682 -30.04 16.70 12.23
C THR A 682 -30.72 15.63 11.37
N PRO A 683 -30.32 14.35 11.48
CA PRO A 683 -30.94 13.25 10.76
C PRO A 683 -32.38 12.97 11.20
N SER A 684 -33.22 12.55 10.25
CA SER A 684 -34.48 11.85 10.52
C SER A 684 -34.22 10.35 10.35
N ILE A 685 -34.25 9.60 11.45
CA ILE A 685 -33.95 8.17 11.50
C ILE A 685 -35.24 7.38 11.27
N ALA A 686 -35.23 6.40 10.36
CA ALA A 686 -36.33 5.47 10.23
C ALA A 686 -36.37 4.54 11.46
N PRO A 687 -37.51 4.43 12.16
CA PRO A 687 -37.59 3.70 13.42
C PRO A 687 -37.43 2.19 13.23
N ASP A 688 -37.89 1.68 12.08
CA ASP A 688 -37.89 0.27 11.75
C ASP A 688 -36.77 -0.04 10.76
N GLY A 689 -36.13 -1.19 10.95
CA GLY A 689 -35.26 -1.79 9.94
C GLY A 689 -36.08 -2.56 8.92
N ILE A 690 -35.45 -2.85 7.78
CA ILE A 690 -36.04 -3.71 6.76
C ILE A 690 -35.12 -4.91 6.52
N VAL A 691 -35.69 -6.11 6.61
CA VAL A 691 -35.12 -7.26 5.91
C VAL A 691 -35.57 -7.09 4.47
N PRO A 692 -34.66 -6.81 3.53
CA PRO A 692 -35.07 -6.55 2.17
C PRO A 692 -35.68 -7.85 1.65
N GLY A 693 -36.90 -7.76 1.14
CA GLY A 693 -37.71 -8.92 0.80
C GLY A 693 -36.97 -9.90 -0.11
N PHE A 694 -36.66 -11.07 0.46
CA PHE A 694 -36.36 -12.29 -0.26
C PHE A 694 -37.61 -13.15 -0.19
N ASP A 695 -38.27 -13.42 -1.31
CA ASP A 695 -39.43 -14.30 -1.28
C ASP A 695 -38.95 -15.78 -1.19
N THR A 696 -38.58 -16.21 0.02
CA THR A 696 -37.93 -17.51 0.32
C THR A 696 -38.92 -18.61 0.70
N THR A 697 -40.12 -18.28 1.17
CA THR A 697 -40.99 -19.27 1.86
C THR A 697 -42.34 -19.54 1.20
N SER A 698 -42.82 -18.69 0.29
CA SER A 698 -44.04 -18.97 -0.51
C SER A 698 -43.96 -18.50 -1.96
N GLY A 699 -42.78 -18.02 -2.35
CA GLY A 699 -42.58 -17.24 -3.54
C GLY A 699 -42.31 -17.99 -4.81
N ALA A 700 -42.59 -17.28 -5.89
CA ALA A 700 -41.92 -17.50 -7.16
C ALA A 700 -40.39 -17.47 -6.94
N PRO A 701 -39.62 -18.50 -7.35
CA PRO A 701 -38.16 -18.47 -7.28
C PRO A 701 -37.64 -17.24 -8.03
N ALA A 702 -36.84 -16.43 -7.35
CA ALA A 702 -36.05 -15.38 -8.01
C ALA A 702 -34.82 -16.01 -8.65
N PHE A 703 -34.52 -15.56 -9.87
CA PHE A 703 -33.40 -16.06 -10.67
C PHE A 703 -32.36 -14.96 -10.84
N PHE A 704 -31.10 -15.31 -10.63
CA PHE A 704 -29.94 -14.52 -11.00
C PHE A 704 -29.30 -15.20 -12.20
N ILE A 705 -29.10 -14.43 -13.27
CA ILE A 705 -28.49 -14.93 -14.49
C ILE A 705 -27.18 -14.20 -14.64
N HIS A 706 -26.11 -14.97 -14.68
CA HIS A 706 -24.77 -14.49 -14.92
C HIS A 706 -24.27 -15.05 -16.24
N THR A 707 -23.60 -14.21 -17.02
CA THR A 707 -23.16 -14.59 -18.36
C THR A 707 -21.73 -14.17 -18.57
N GLN A 708 -20.88 -15.10 -18.99
CA GLN A 708 -19.47 -14.85 -19.28
C GLN A 708 -19.14 -15.23 -20.73
N PRO A 709 -18.37 -14.40 -21.45
CA PRO A 709 -17.93 -14.75 -22.79
C PRO A 709 -17.01 -15.98 -22.74
N HIS A 710 -17.34 -17.00 -23.54
CA HIS A 710 -16.61 -18.28 -23.57
C HIS A 710 -15.88 -18.49 -24.92
N GLY A 711 -16.39 -17.89 -26.01
CA GLY A 711 -15.79 -17.96 -27.34
C GLY A 711 -16.53 -17.10 -28.37
N THR A 712 -16.12 -17.13 -29.63
CA THR A 712 -16.80 -16.39 -30.71
C THR A 712 -18.23 -16.88 -30.90
N GLY A 713 -19.20 -16.04 -30.52
CA GLY A 713 -20.61 -16.42 -30.59
C GLY A 713 -21.04 -17.40 -29.49
N GLU A 714 -20.22 -17.60 -28.44
CA GLU A 714 -20.51 -18.50 -27.34
C GLU A 714 -20.36 -17.81 -25.97
N TRP A 715 -21.41 -17.86 -25.15
CA TRP A 715 -21.40 -17.39 -23.76
C TRP A 715 -21.77 -18.52 -22.82
N GLN A 716 -21.00 -18.68 -21.76
CA GLN A 716 -21.42 -19.48 -20.63
C GLN A 716 -22.52 -18.71 -19.90
N VAL A 717 -23.62 -19.39 -19.61
CA VAL A 717 -24.76 -18.84 -18.90
C VAL A 717 -24.93 -19.63 -17.62
N GLU A 718 -24.86 -18.94 -16.50
CA GLU A 718 -25.04 -19.47 -15.17
C GLU A 718 -26.35 -18.91 -14.61
N VAL A 719 -27.13 -19.78 -14.00
CA VAL A 719 -28.41 -19.43 -13.38
C VAL A 719 -28.38 -19.91 -11.95
N GLN A 720 -28.52 -18.97 -11.02
CA GLN A 720 -28.78 -19.25 -9.62
C GLN A 720 -30.25 -18.95 -9.32
N SER A 721 -30.93 -19.88 -8.66
CA SER A 721 -32.25 -19.67 -8.09
C SER A 721 -32.12 -19.42 -6.58
N THR A 722 -33.03 -18.63 -6.04
CA THR A 722 -33.18 -18.44 -4.58
C THR A 722 -33.83 -19.65 -3.88
N GLN A 723 -34.43 -20.57 -4.64
CA GLN A 723 -35.06 -21.78 -4.11
C GLN A 723 -34.74 -23.02 -4.97
N PRO A 724 -34.75 -24.23 -4.39
CA PRO A 724 -34.69 -25.47 -5.16
C PRO A 724 -35.82 -25.57 -6.17
N LEU A 725 -35.52 -26.08 -7.37
CA LEU A 725 -36.52 -26.23 -8.42
C LEU A 725 -36.86 -27.70 -8.66
N GLN A 726 -38.09 -27.95 -9.13
CA GLN A 726 -38.55 -29.28 -9.55
C GLN A 726 -37.75 -29.83 -10.74
N GLY A 727 -37.06 -28.96 -11.49
CA GLY A 727 -36.18 -29.31 -12.59
C GLY A 727 -35.44 -28.08 -13.11
N ALA A 728 -34.63 -28.26 -14.16
CA ALA A 728 -33.90 -27.14 -14.76
C ALA A 728 -34.85 -26.03 -15.23
N PRO A 729 -34.57 -24.76 -14.90
CA PRO A 729 -35.43 -23.67 -15.32
C PRO A 729 -35.37 -23.51 -16.84
N HIS A 730 -36.48 -23.10 -17.45
CA HIS A 730 -36.56 -22.82 -18.87
C HIS A 730 -36.05 -21.41 -19.14
N LEU A 731 -34.88 -21.30 -19.78
CA LEU A 731 -34.26 -20.04 -20.12
C LEU A 731 -34.33 -19.77 -21.64
N ILE A 732 -34.93 -18.64 -22.00
CA ILE A 732 -34.91 -18.08 -23.36
C ILE A 732 -34.13 -16.78 -23.34
N VAL A 733 -33.26 -16.60 -24.33
CA VAL A 733 -32.56 -15.35 -24.59
C VAL A 733 -33.07 -14.78 -25.91
N GLU A 734 -33.52 -13.53 -25.92
CA GLU A 734 -33.87 -12.79 -27.14
C GLU A 734 -32.76 -11.78 -27.42
N ASP A 735 -32.21 -11.79 -28.63
CA ASP A 735 -31.16 -10.86 -29.03
C ASP A 735 -31.72 -9.49 -29.48
N PRO A 736 -30.87 -8.47 -29.69
CA PRO A 736 -31.30 -7.16 -30.17
C PRO A 736 -32.08 -7.16 -31.49
N ASN A 737 -31.91 -8.18 -32.33
CA ASN A 737 -32.63 -8.34 -33.60
C ASN A 737 -33.98 -9.07 -33.41
N ARG A 738 -34.29 -9.46 -32.16
CA ARG A 738 -35.46 -10.25 -31.74
C ARG A 738 -35.40 -11.73 -32.13
N ASP A 739 -34.21 -12.25 -32.42
CA ASP A 739 -34.03 -13.70 -32.57
C ASP A 739 -33.97 -14.34 -31.18
N SER A 740 -34.68 -15.47 -31.00
CA SER A 740 -34.81 -16.15 -29.71
C SER A 740 -34.04 -17.47 -29.65
N TYR A 741 -33.30 -17.68 -28.57
CA TYR A 741 -32.46 -18.84 -28.31
C TYR A 741 -32.86 -19.49 -26.99
N THR A 742 -33.19 -20.78 -27.01
CA THR A 742 -33.41 -21.56 -25.78
C THR A 742 -32.08 -22.11 -25.28
N ILE A 743 -31.77 -21.88 -24.01
CA ILE A 743 -30.55 -22.38 -23.37
C ILE A 743 -30.89 -23.65 -22.60
N PHE A 744 -30.20 -24.73 -22.95
CA PHE A 744 -30.26 -25.97 -22.18
C PHE A 744 -29.36 -25.83 -20.96
N LEU A 745 -29.99 -25.88 -19.79
CA LEU A 745 -29.35 -25.73 -18.49
C LEU A 745 -29.12 -27.10 -17.84
N THR A 746 -27.88 -27.37 -17.45
CA THR A 746 -27.46 -28.56 -16.72
C THR A 746 -27.35 -28.20 -15.24
N GLN A 747 -27.95 -29.01 -14.38
CA GLN A 747 -27.94 -28.77 -12.94
C GLN A 747 -26.56 -29.00 -12.35
N GLU A 748 -26.07 -28.04 -11.59
CA GLU A 748 -24.83 -28.13 -10.82
C GLU A 748 -25.13 -28.38 -9.33
N THR A 749 -26.12 -27.67 -8.78
CA THR A 749 -26.65 -27.90 -7.41
C THR A 749 -28.18 -27.81 -7.41
N GLU A 750 -28.84 -28.01 -6.26
CA GLU A 750 -30.31 -27.89 -6.15
C GLU A 750 -30.85 -26.50 -6.56
N THR A 751 -30.01 -25.47 -6.50
CA THR A 751 -30.36 -24.08 -6.80
C THR A 751 -29.52 -23.46 -7.91
N LYS A 752 -28.67 -24.25 -8.60
CA LYS A 752 -27.72 -23.73 -9.59
C LYS A 752 -27.71 -24.55 -10.89
N TRP A 753 -27.67 -23.85 -12.01
CA TRP A 753 -27.58 -24.46 -13.34
C TRP A 753 -26.63 -23.70 -14.27
N ILE A 754 -26.01 -24.43 -15.20
CA ILE A 754 -25.09 -23.89 -16.20
C ILE A 754 -25.54 -24.32 -17.60
N GLY A 755 -25.46 -23.41 -18.56
CA GLY A 755 -25.67 -23.68 -19.97
C GLY A 755 -24.78 -22.84 -20.86
N THR A 756 -25.01 -22.90 -22.17
CA THR A 756 -24.24 -22.16 -23.16
C THR A 756 -25.19 -21.52 -24.17
N LEU A 757 -25.10 -20.20 -24.34
CA LEU A 757 -25.70 -19.48 -25.46
C LEU A 757 -24.77 -19.55 -26.66
N ARG A 758 -25.29 -20.04 -27.79
CA ARG A 758 -24.56 -20.08 -29.06
C ARG A 758 -25.34 -19.31 -30.13
N THR A 759 -24.72 -18.30 -30.73
CA THR A 759 -25.30 -17.50 -31.82
C THR A 759 -24.68 -17.89 -33.16
N ASN A 760 -25.46 -17.84 -34.24
CA ASN A 760 -24.97 -18.08 -35.59
C ASN A 760 -24.23 -16.84 -36.13
N GLY A 761 -22.92 -16.76 -35.92
CA GLY A 761 -22.11 -15.63 -36.38
C GLY A 761 -21.87 -14.59 -35.28
N PHE A 762 -21.63 -13.32 -35.66
CA PHE A 762 -21.44 -12.27 -34.67
C PHE A 762 -22.77 -11.95 -34.00
N PRO A 763 -22.85 -12.01 -32.66
CA PRO A 763 -24.03 -11.57 -31.92
C PRO A 763 -24.32 -10.11 -32.29
N PRO A 764 -25.57 -9.72 -32.57
CA PRO A 764 -25.89 -8.31 -32.67
C PRO A 764 -25.53 -7.61 -31.35
N THR A 765 -24.75 -6.52 -31.44
CA THR A 765 -24.43 -5.69 -30.28
C THR A 765 -25.68 -4.95 -29.84
N GLY A 766 -26.06 -5.13 -28.58
CA GLY A 766 -27.22 -4.47 -27.99
C GLY A 766 -27.67 -5.24 -26.75
N ILE A 767 -28.78 -4.81 -26.17
CA ILE A 767 -29.35 -5.42 -24.97
C ILE A 767 -30.00 -6.76 -25.34
N TYR A 768 -29.58 -7.82 -24.65
CA TYR A 768 -30.22 -9.13 -24.76
C TYR A 768 -31.25 -9.28 -23.66
N LEU A 769 -32.41 -9.82 -23.99
CA LEU A 769 -33.50 -10.00 -23.05
C LEU A 769 -33.56 -11.45 -22.59
N TYR A 770 -33.28 -11.67 -21.32
CA TYR A 770 -33.35 -12.98 -20.68
C TYR A 770 -34.74 -13.19 -20.10
N LYS A 771 -35.42 -14.25 -20.53
CA LYS A 771 -36.72 -14.68 -20.03
C LYS A 771 -36.55 -16.06 -19.41
N ILE A 772 -36.59 -16.11 -18.09
CA ILE A 772 -36.45 -17.36 -17.35
C ILE A 772 -37.75 -17.71 -16.64
N ARG A 773 -38.06 -19.01 -16.63
CA ARG A 773 -39.16 -19.58 -15.86
C ARG A 773 -38.73 -20.87 -15.17
N GLY A 774 -38.94 -20.99 -13.88
CA GLY A 774 -38.75 -22.24 -13.14
C GLY A 774 -39.89 -22.47 -12.16
N GLN A 775 -40.04 -23.72 -11.70
CA GLN A 775 -41.07 -24.10 -10.75
C GLN A 775 -40.43 -24.79 -9.55
N THR A 776 -40.86 -24.41 -8.35
CA THR A 776 -40.49 -25.11 -7.11
C THR A 776 -41.13 -26.51 -7.09
N PRO A 777 -40.65 -27.43 -6.24
CA PRO A 777 -41.31 -28.73 -6.02
C PRO A 777 -42.79 -28.62 -5.58
N THR A 778 -43.19 -27.49 -5.00
CA THR A 778 -44.57 -27.20 -4.58
C THR A 778 -45.45 -26.61 -5.70
N GLY A 779 -44.91 -26.46 -6.91
CA GLY A 779 -45.64 -26.03 -8.11
C GLY A 779 -45.74 -24.52 -8.32
N VAL A 780 -45.04 -23.72 -7.50
CA VAL A 780 -45.03 -22.26 -7.63
C VAL A 780 -44.08 -21.86 -8.75
N ALA A 781 -44.60 -21.15 -9.76
CA ALA A 781 -43.81 -20.75 -10.92
C ALA A 781 -43.23 -19.33 -10.73
N GLY A 782 -41.91 -19.22 -10.82
CA GLY A 782 -41.23 -17.94 -10.90
C GLY A 782 -40.91 -17.60 -12.35
N THR A 783 -41.11 -16.34 -12.71
CA THR A 783 -40.70 -15.80 -14.00
C THR A 783 -39.94 -14.51 -13.79
N ARG A 784 -38.79 -14.36 -14.44
CA ARG A 784 -38.06 -13.09 -14.47
C ARG A 784 -37.76 -12.71 -15.91
N ILE A 785 -38.03 -11.46 -16.23
CA ILE A 785 -37.56 -10.83 -17.46
C ILE A 785 -36.47 -9.87 -17.03
N TRP A 786 -35.26 -10.14 -17.48
CA TRP A 786 -34.09 -9.37 -17.14
C TRP A 786 -33.50 -8.79 -18.42
N GLN A 787 -33.31 -7.48 -18.47
CA GLN A 787 -32.44 -6.89 -19.48
C GLN A 787 -31.02 -7.32 -19.13
N GLY A 788 -30.51 -8.26 -19.90
CA GLY A 788 -29.14 -8.70 -19.78
C GLY A 788 -28.18 -7.63 -20.23
N GLN A 789 -26.90 -7.85 -19.91
CA GLN A 789 -25.85 -6.97 -20.37
C GLN A 789 -25.85 -6.90 -21.90
N THR A 790 -25.36 -5.79 -22.43
CA THR A 790 -24.97 -5.76 -23.83
C THR A 790 -23.92 -6.83 -24.05
N PHE A 791 -24.20 -7.87 -24.83
CA PHE A 791 -23.14 -8.75 -25.34
C PHE A 791 -22.35 -7.98 -26.35
N ASN A 792 -21.45 -7.15 -25.83
CA ASN A 792 -20.44 -6.50 -26.61
C ASN A 792 -19.54 -7.60 -27.16
N TYR A 793 -19.58 -7.78 -28.47
CA TYR A 793 -18.37 -8.21 -29.13
C TYR A 793 -17.29 -7.17 -28.79
N ILE A 794 -16.31 -7.55 -27.98
CA ILE A 794 -15.12 -6.72 -27.76
C ILE A 794 -14.29 -6.80 -29.04
N ALA A 795 -14.63 -5.94 -30.00
CA ALA A 795 -13.75 -5.57 -31.11
C ALA A 795 -12.52 -4.76 -30.64
N SER A 796 -12.47 -4.41 -29.35
CA SER A 796 -11.53 -3.48 -28.72
C SER A 796 -10.62 -4.13 -27.67
N SER A 797 -10.02 -5.29 -27.98
CA SER A 797 -8.57 -5.31 -27.77
C SER A 797 -7.99 -4.41 -28.87
N ALA A 798 -6.87 -3.74 -28.68
CA ALA A 798 -6.31 -2.76 -29.61
C ALA A 798 -6.04 -3.25 -31.07
N ASN A 799 -6.48 -4.46 -31.45
CA ASN A 799 -6.22 -5.15 -32.70
C ASN A 799 -7.51 -5.73 -33.33
N ARG A 800 -8.15 -5.00 -34.25
CA ARG A 800 -9.14 -5.62 -35.17
C ARG A 800 -8.41 -6.65 -36.04
N ASN A 801 -8.68 -7.94 -35.84
CA ASN A 801 -8.03 -9.04 -36.57
C ASN A 801 -9.03 -9.91 -37.33
N VAL A 802 -8.55 -10.49 -38.43
CA VAL A 802 -9.29 -11.51 -39.18
C VAL A 802 -8.93 -12.89 -38.66
N THR A 803 -9.94 -13.67 -38.29
CA THR A 803 -9.77 -15.05 -37.83
C THR A 803 -10.09 -16.02 -38.97
N VAL A 804 -9.26 -17.04 -39.13
CA VAL A 804 -9.44 -18.11 -40.12
C VAL A 804 -9.60 -19.42 -39.38
N THR A 805 -10.66 -20.18 -39.66
CA THR A 805 -10.94 -21.47 -39.01
C THR A 805 -11.44 -22.51 -40.02
N PRO A 806 -11.05 -23.79 -39.89
CA PRO A 806 -10.06 -24.31 -38.93
C PRO A 806 -8.64 -23.90 -39.33
N ASN A 807 -7.77 -23.59 -38.36
CA ASN A 807 -6.37 -23.25 -38.63
C ASN A 807 -5.47 -23.89 -37.56
N PRO A 808 -4.68 -24.93 -37.91
CA PRO A 808 -4.49 -25.50 -39.25
C PRO A 808 -5.71 -26.28 -39.78
N LEU A 809 -5.88 -26.32 -41.11
CA LEU A 809 -6.83 -27.23 -41.77
C LEU A 809 -6.15 -28.58 -42.02
N TYR A 810 -6.60 -29.62 -41.31
CA TYR A 810 -6.13 -31.00 -41.48
C TYR A 810 -6.95 -31.77 -42.51
N ALA A 811 -6.31 -32.71 -43.23
CA ALA A 811 -7.00 -33.63 -44.13
C ALA A 811 -8.13 -34.39 -43.41
N GLY A 812 -9.34 -34.28 -43.94
CA GLY A 812 -10.54 -34.94 -43.41
C GLY A 812 -11.46 -34.06 -42.54
N GLN A 813 -11.03 -32.85 -42.13
CA GLN A 813 -11.83 -31.93 -41.30
C GLN A 813 -12.71 -30.93 -42.09
N GLY A 814 -12.75 -31.05 -43.41
CA GLY A 814 -13.50 -30.15 -44.31
C GLY A 814 -12.66 -29.76 -45.53
N LYS A 815 -13.32 -29.26 -46.57
CA LYS A 815 -12.64 -28.77 -47.79
C LYS A 815 -12.42 -27.26 -47.80
N HIS A 816 -12.89 -26.55 -46.77
CA HIS A 816 -12.96 -25.09 -46.78
C HIS A 816 -12.40 -24.46 -45.50
N LEU A 817 -11.70 -23.34 -45.65
CA LEU A 817 -11.31 -22.42 -44.60
C LEU A 817 -12.33 -21.28 -44.53
N THR A 818 -12.82 -20.92 -43.35
CA THR A 818 -13.79 -19.84 -43.17
C THR A 818 -13.11 -18.61 -42.59
N PHE A 819 -13.37 -17.44 -43.19
CA PHE A 819 -12.82 -16.16 -42.77
C PHE A 819 -13.85 -15.35 -41.98
N TYR A 820 -13.41 -14.75 -40.89
CA TYR A 820 -14.22 -13.89 -40.03
C TYR A 820 -13.54 -12.54 -39.81
N PRO A 821 -14.27 -11.41 -39.98
CA PRO A 821 -15.65 -11.33 -40.44
C PRO A 821 -15.85 -11.78 -41.89
N LYS A 822 -17.05 -12.27 -42.20
CA LYS A 822 -17.44 -12.63 -43.58
C LYS A 822 -17.64 -11.37 -44.42
N GLY A 823 -17.47 -11.50 -45.72
CA GLY A 823 -17.69 -10.43 -46.68
C GLY A 823 -16.46 -9.55 -46.97
N LEU A 824 -15.27 -9.94 -46.49
CA LEU A 824 -14.02 -9.24 -46.78
C LEU A 824 -13.51 -9.59 -48.18
N THR A 825 -12.76 -8.67 -48.79
CA THR A 825 -11.91 -9.03 -49.93
C THR A 825 -10.62 -9.62 -49.38
N VAL A 826 -10.39 -10.92 -49.62
CA VAL A 826 -9.24 -11.66 -49.09
C VAL A 826 -8.31 -12.08 -50.21
N GLU A 827 -7.09 -11.57 -50.18
CA GLU A 827 -5.99 -11.97 -51.04
C GLU A 827 -5.12 -12.99 -50.31
N ILE A 828 -4.84 -14.13 -50.94
CA ILE A 828 -4.11 -15.24 -50.33
C ILE A 828 -2.78 -15.43 -51.07
N TYR A 829 -1.70 -15.56 -50.32
CA TYR A 829 -0.33 -15.69 -50.81
C TYR A 829 0.33 -16.97 -50.29
N ASP A 830 1.22 -17.55 -51.09
CA ASP A 830 2.12 -18.61 -50.60
C ASP A 830 3.26 -18.03 -49.77
N ALA A 831 4.08 -18.91 -49.17
CA ALA A 831 5.23 -18.50 -48.36
C ALA A 831 6.34 -17.75 -49.13
N PHE A 832 6.30 -17.77 -50.47
CA PHE A 832 7.23 -17.01 -51.32
C PHE A 832 6.66 -15.64 -51.73
N GLY A 833 5.45 -15.29 -51.26
CA GLY A 833 4.79 -14.03 -51.56
C GLY A 833 4.07 -14.00 -52.91
N ASN A 834 3.90 -15.14 -53.58
CA ASN A 834 3.11 -15.21 -54.82
C ASN A 834 1.62 -15.21 -54.49
N LEU A 835 0.85 -14.38 -55.21
CA LEU A 835 -0.60 -14.35 -55.07
C LEU A 835 -1.22 -15.64 -55.62
N ILE A 836 -1.94 -16.36 -54.76
CA ILE A 836 -2.56 -17.65 -55.04
C ILE A 836 -4.01 -17.49 -55.51
N LYS A 837 -4.81 -16.68 -54.80
CA LYS A 837 -6.21 -16.41 -55.12
C LYS A 837 -6.68 -15.13 -54.44
N VAL A 838 -7.66 -14.47 -55.06
CA VAL A 838 -8.41 -13.36 -54.46
C VAL A 838 -9.85 -13.79 -54.31
N LEU A 839 -10.42 -13.58 -53.13
CA LEU A 839 -11.80 -13.91 -52.79
C LEU A 839 -12.53 -12.59 -52.52
N ASN A 840 -13.49 -12.26 -53.37
CA ASN A 840 -14.31 -11.06 -53.20
C ASN A 840 -15.53 -11.40 -52.34
N ASN A 841 -15.84 -10.54 -51.35
CA ASN A 841 -16.94 -10.78 -50.40
C ASN A 841 -16.85 -12.16 -49.72
N ALA A 842 -15.62 -12.55 -49.36
CA ALA A 842 -15.26 -13.89 -48.95
C ALA A 842 -15.90 -14.27 -47.61
N SER A 843 -16.49 -15.47 -47.57
CA SER A 843 -16.83 -16.15 -46.32
C SER A 843 -16.03 -17.43 -46.14
N GLU A 844 -15.59 -18.05 -47.23
CA GLU A 844 -14.84 -19.29 -47.23
C GLU A 844 -13.86 -19.39 -48.41
N TRP A 845 -12.85 -20.26 -48.26
CA TRP A 845 -11.91 -20.64 -49.30
C TRP A 845 -11.80 -22.15 -49.40
N ASP A 846 -11.98 -22.67 -50.60
CA ASP A 846 -11.89 -24.08 -50.97
C ASP A 846 -10.47 -24.63 -51.10
N CYS A 847 -9.46 -23.88 -50.64
CA CYS A 847 -8.05 -24.25 -50.73
C CYS A 847 -7.56 -24.54 -52.17
N THR A 848 -8.13 -23.87 -53.16
CA THR A 848 -7.67 -23.93 -54.56
C THR A 848 -6.99 -22.63 -55.00
N ASN A 849 -6.06 -22.72 -55.95
CA ASN A 849 -5.46 -21.56 -56.61
C ASN A 849 -6.41 -20.94 -57.65
N ALA A 850 -6.00 -19.86 -58.31
CA ALA A 850 -6.79 -19.18 -59.34
C ALA A 850 -7.19 -20.06 -60.55
N ARG A 851 -6.56 -21.22 -60.75
CA ARG A 851 -6.89 -22.20 -61.80
C ARG A 851 -7.82 -23.32 -61.31
N GLY A 852 -8.21 -23.30 -60.04
CA GLY A 852 -9.05 -24.33 -59.42
C GLY A 852 -8.26 -25.57 -58.94
N GLU A 853 -6.93 -25.53 -58.96
CA GLU A 853 -6.08 -26.63 -58.50
C GLU A 853 -5.86 -26.53 -56.99
N MET A 854 -5.92 -27.66 -56.27
CA MET A 854 -5.71 -27.68 -54.83
C MET A 854 -4.29 -27.24 -54.45
N VAL A 855 -4.16 -26.29 -53.52
CA VAL A 855 -2.86 -25.80 -53.04
C VAL A 855 -2.11 -26.89 -52.25
N CYS A 856 -0.79 -26.87 -52.19
CA CYS A 856 0.00 -27.87 -51.46
C CYS A 856 -0.12 -27.73 -49.93
N THR A 857 0.36 -28.73 -49.19
CA THR A 857 0.59 -28.58 -47.74
C THR A 857 1.61 -27.48 -47.51
N GLY A 858 1.30 -26.51 -46.65
CA GLY A 858 2.17 -25.37 -46.43
C GLY A 858 1.57 -24.27 -45.58
N LEU A 859 2.40 -23.26 -45.33
CA LEU A 859 1.99 -22.02 -44.69
C LEU A 859 1.56 -21.00 -45.76
N TYR A 860 0.40 -20.40 -45.55
CA TYR A 860 -0.17 -19.39 -46.41
C TYR A 860 -0.39 -18.11 -45.63
N PHE A 861 -0.33 -16.99 -46.32
CA PHE A 861 -0.58 -15.66 -45.78
C PHE A 861 -1.82 -15.07 -46.43
N PHE A 862 -2.53 -14.22 -45.72
CA PHE A 862 -3.63 -13.47 -46.32
C PHE A 862 -3.52 -11.99 -46.01
N ARG A 863 -4.13 -11.19 -46.89
CA ARG A 863 -4.43 -9.78 -46.70
C ARG A 863 -5.91 -9.58 -46.95
N ALA A 864 -6.63 -9.13 -45.93
CA ALA A 864 -8.06 -8.96 -45.95
C ALA A 864 -8.40 -7.48 -45.83
N THR A 865 -9.31 -6.99 -46.68
CA THR A 865 -9.76 -5.59 -46.68
C THR A 865 -11.28 -5.48 -46.73
N ASP A 866 -11.81 -4.35 -46.25
CA ASP A 866 -13.19 -3.94 -46.51
C ASP A 866 -13.25 -2.71 -47.43
N GLY A 867 -14.44 -2.38 -47.93
CA GLY A 867 -14.68 -1.20 -48.78
C GLY A 867 -14.61 0.14 -48.04
N ASN A 868 -14.40 0.14 -46.72
CA ASN A 868 -14.43 1.30 -45.83
C ASN A 868 -13.04 1.61 -45.22
N GLY A 869 -11.97 0.94 -45.69
CA GLY A 869 -10.59 1.23 -45.30
C GLY A 869 -10.01 0.32 -44.22
N PHE A 870 -10.71 -0.74 -43.78
CA PHE A 870 -10.12 -1.76 -42.92
C PHE A 870 -9.13 -2.63 -43.70
N GLN A 871 -8.01 -2.96 -43.07
CA GLN A 871 -7.02 -3.89 -43.59
C GLN A 871 -6.44 -4.73 -42.45
N SER A 872 -6.33 -6.04 -42.66
CA SER A 872 -5.68 -6.97 -41.73
C SER A 872 -4.91 -8.03 -42.50
N THR A 873 -3.75 -8.42 -41.99
CA THR A 873 -2.94 -9.51 -42.54
C THR A 873 -2.81 -10.62 -41.51
N GLY A 874 -2.68 -11.85 -41.99
CA GLY A 874 -2.51 -13.00 -41.11
C GLY A 874 -1.96 -14.20 -41.86
N LYS A 875 -1.92 -15.34 -41.16
CA LYS A 875 -1.40 -16.59 -41.71
C LYS A 875 -2.26 -17.77 -41.27
N PHE A 876 -2.32 -18.79 -42.10
CA PHE A 876 -2.93 -20.06 -41.76
C PHE A 876 -2.18 -21.20 -42.44
N CYS A 877 -2.34 -22.40 -41.91
CA CYS A 877 -1.64 -23.57 -42.42
C CYS A 877 -2.64 -24.58 -43.00
N VAL A 878 -2.32 -25.09 -44.19
CA VAL A 878 -3.02 -26.21 -44.81
C VAL A 878 -2.14 -27.43 -44.65
N VAL A 879 -2.64 -28.45 -43.95
CA VAL A 879 -1.94 -29.71 -43.67
C VAL A 879 -2.74 -30.83 -44.34
N LYS A 880 -2.37 -31.17 -45.58
CA LYS A 880 -2.92 -32.35 -46.25
C LYS A 880 -2.30 -33.63 -45.74
#